data_AF-A0A1M3EIV9-F1
#
_entry.id   AF-A0A1M3EIV9-F1
#
_cell.length_a   1.000
_cell.length_b   1.000
_cell.length_c   1.000
_cell.angle_alpha   90.00
_cell.angle_beta   90.00
_cell.angle_gamma   90.00
#
_symmetry.space_group_name_H-M   'P 1'
#
loop_
_entity.id
_entity.type
_entity.pdbx_description
1 polymer ?
#
loop_
_entity_poly.entity_id
_entity_poly.type
_entity_poly.pdbx_seq_one_letter_code
_entity_poly.pdbx_strand_id
1 'polypeptide(L)'
;MLEPLASREYRLLTRRQWPRTRRAQVDVVVIGPSGVFVVGWLDGTDVLVGEDVMVRGSEDVTGEALALADLADRIEAELVETGLAPAEVRPVLALGGWQGVQRQIGPVLVVSERELLRVVVGRGPRLTPGEVDAVLARALASFPAEPEEAEPAVPVQGTGLTDEEVQAALLEGLLAPPIEQWMAFLEPVQSRLVRRSFDGPALVHGAVGTGKTTVGLHRAAYLARNRPGRVLVATFTRTQPPVLAEMLGRLAPDVVDRIDVVHVNGVARQVLDEAAVPFATGVRPVASAWAAAWSRAGAGTVLDTLPVSPEDQGYWHDEVTAVIKGRGLTRFEQYALLPRLGRLRPLGPDERRAVWDVYVAYQEELVARDVGDWADLVALAGVHVPQTSYAHRYSGVVVDDAQHLSCAALGMLHAMVGDRPDGLMLLGDAQQGLYPGGFTPAEAGIDLSGRTVRLTTAHRTTTEILTFATELVSGEPVVGLDGSVGPADRPGSVPRHGPKPLYVRCGTDDDRARRLVARVKDVVQQVGTGYGDVGVLCLTMKGMDVAVGALNGAGIPVVLLDDDDRAVPDAVRVGTVRRAAGLEFRQVAMPDVATSWFTEPVDGNGAEQEHHRLRMRELYVAMTRARDGLWVAGV
;
A
#
# COMPACT_ATOMS: atom_id res chain seq x y z
N MET A 1 36.71 5.35 -15.11
CA MET A 1 35.38 5.32 -15.80
C MET A 1 34.35 6.26 -15.18
N LEU A 2 34.10 6.23 -13.86
CA LEU A 2 33.08 7.10 -13.24
C LEU A 2 33.58 8.53 -12.90
N GLU A 3 34.88 8.79 -13.03
CA GLU A 3 35.49 10.12 -12.80
C GLU A 3 34.76 11.30 -13.45
N PRO A 4 34.23 11.20 -14.69
CA PRO A 4 33.46 12.30 -15.30
C PRO A 4 32.26 12.75 -14.46
N LEU A 5 31.63 11.84 -13.69
CA LEU A 5 30.51 12.18 -12.82
C LEU A 5 30.89 13.10 -11.65
N ALA A 6 32.15 13.09 -11.20
CA ALA A 6 32.61 13.95 -10.10
C ALA A 6 32.46 15.45 -10.43
N SER A 7 32.46 15.79 -11.72
CA SER A 7 32.20 17.16 -12.21
C SER A 7 30.69 17.52 -12.29
N ARG A 8 29.79 16.58 -12.01
CA ARG A 8 28.34 16.65 -12.27
C ARG A 8 27.48 16.28 -11.05
N GLU A 9 27.69 16.94 -9.92
CA GLU A 9 26.96 16.74 -8.64
C GLU A 9 27.11 15.37 -7.95
N TYR A 10 27.73 14.38 -8.58
CA TYR A 10 28.13 13.13 -7.91
C TYR A 10 29.42 13.31 -7.12
N ARG A 11 29.60 12.44 -6.13
CA ARG A 11 30.77 12.35 -5.25
C ARG A 11 31.26 10.91 -5.25
N LEU A 12 32.54 10.75 -5.55
CA LEU A 12 33.19 9.45 -5.60
C LEU A 12 34.01 9.28 -4.32
N LEU A 13 33.63 8.30 -3.49
CA LEU A 13 34.36 7.95 -2.29
C LEU A 13 35.18 6.69 -2.56
N THR A 14 36.50 6.87 -2.66
CA THR A 14 37.50 5.80 -2.79
C THR A 14 38.35 5.72 -1.52
N ARG A 15 38.97 4.55 -1.24
CA ARG A 15 39.93 4.36 -0.13
C ARG A 15 39.43 4.84 1.24
N ARG A 16 38.28 4.31 1.68
CA ARG A 16 37.72 4.56 3.01
C ARG A 16 37.78 3.30 3.86
N GLN A 17 37.76 3.48 5.17
CA GLN A 17 37.64 2.40 6.15
C GLN A 17 36.22 1.82 6.10
N TRP A 18 35.94 1.03 5.07
CA TRP A 18 34.65 0.39 4.89
C TRP A 18 34.42 -0.71 5.95
N PRO A 19 33.16 -1.00 6.30
CA PRO A 19 32.83 -2.13 7.16
C PRO A 19 33.45 -3.44 6.66
N ARG A 20 34.38 -4.01 7.44
CA ARG A 20 35.17 -5.19 7.03
C ARG A 20 34.27 -6.35 6.60
N THR A 21 34.44 -6.79 5.36
CA THR A 21 33.97 -8.10 4.87
C THR A 21 35.17 -8.93 4.47
N ARG A 22 35.18 -10.23 4.74
CA ARG A 22 36.33 -11.10 4.46
C ARG A 22 36.63 -11.26 2.95
N ARG A 23 35.75 -10.80 2.05
CA ARG A 23 35.82 -11.06 0.60
C ARG A 23 35.39 -9.90 -0.33
N ALA A 24 34.81 -8.81 0.17
CA ALA A 24 34.33 -7.74 -0.71
C ALA A 24 35.45 -6.73 -0.99
N GLN A 25 35.79 -6.52 -2.26
CA GLN A 25 36.51 -5.33 -2.71
C GLN A 25 35.46 -4.29 -3.12
N VAL A 26 35.45 -3.14 -2.44
CA VAL A 26 34.72 -1.96 -2.88
C VAL A 26 35.73 -0.98 -3.44
N ASP A 27 35.60 -0.72 -4.72
CA ASP A 27 36.46 0.22 -5.44
C ASP A 27 35.99 1.64 -5.19
N VAL A 28 34.66 1.87 -5.27
CA VAL A 28 34.08 3.19 -5.13
C VAL A 28 32.66 3.15 -4.59
N VAL A 29 32.35 4.08 -3.69
CA VAL A 29 30.96 4.44 -3.36
C VAL A 29 30.63 5.75 -4.06
N VAL A 30 29.57 5.73 -4.88
CA VAL A 30 29.08 6.89 -5.62
C VAL A 30 27.87 7.45 -4.88
N ILE A 31 27.91 8.72 -4.51
CA ILE A 31 26.78 9.44 -3.91
C ILE A 31 26.41 10.58 -4.83
N GLY A 32 25.16 10.68 -5.27
CA GLY A 32 24.71 11.79 -6.10
C GLY A 32 23.21 11.79 -6.31
N PRO A 33 22.68 12.59 -7.24
CA PRO A 33 21.24 12.77 -7.41
C PRO A 33 20.45 11.47 -7.58
N SER A 34 21.06 10.43 -8.17
CA SER A 34 20.38 9.16 -8.47
C SER A 34 20.37 8.11 -7.34
N GLY A 35 20.99 8.43 -6.19
CA GLY A 35 21.09 7.53 -5.04
C GLY A 35 22.54 7.30 -4.60
N VAL A 36 22.73 6.21 -3.86
CA VAL A 36 24.03 5.73 -3.39
C VAL A 36 24.33 4.39 -4.06
N PHE A 37 25.48 4.28 -4.72
CA PHE A 37 25.91 3.06 -5.40
C PHE A 37 27.19 2.54 -4.78
N VAL A 38 27.18 1.30 -4.31
CA VAL A 38 28.34 0.60 -3.78
C VAL A 38 28.88 -0.26 -4.90
N VAL A 39 29.94 0.22 -5.53
CA VAL A 39 30.46 -0.36 -6.77
C VAL A 39 31.67 -1.24 -6.46
N GLY A 40 31.55 -2.51 -6.82
CA GLY A 40 32.67 -3.44 -6.90
C GLY A 40 33.08 -3.66 -8.35
N TRP A 41 34.34 -4.05 -8.54
CA TRP A 41 34.90 -4.39 -9.84
C TRP A 41 35.34 -5.85 -9.88
N LEU A 42 35.11 -6.49 -11.02
CA LEU A 42 35.66 -7.80 -11.31
C LEU A 42 36.27 -7.84 -12.71
N ASP A 43 37.57 -8.11 -12.77
CA ASP A 43 38.22 -8.43 -14.05
C ASP A 43 37.68 -9.76 -14.55
N GLY A 44 37.13 -9.79 -15.76
CA GLY A 44 36.48 -11.01 -16.23
C GLY A 44 36.37 -11.07 -17.73
N THR A 45 37.30 -11.73 -18.40
CA THR A 45 36.97 -12.40 -19.68
C THR A 45 36.48 -13.83 -19.46
N ASP A 46 36.52 -14.34 -18.22
CA ASP A 46 36.34 -15.75 -17.86
C ASP A 46 35.21 -16.01 -16.82
N VAL A 47 34.45 -14.98 -16.44
CA VAL A 47 33.32 -15.08 -15.50
C VAL A 47 31.99 -15.19 -16.23
N LEU A 48 31.33 -16.34 -16.21
CA LEU A 48 29.98 -16.51 -16.76
C LEU A 48 28.92 -16.14 -15.71
N VAL A 49 27.92 -15.36 -16.12
CA VAL A 49 26.79 -14.94 -15.28
C VAL A 49 25.52 -15.67 -15.70
N GLY A 50 25.04 -16.58 -14.86
CA GLY A 50 23.75 -17.26 -14.99
C GLY A 50 22.59 -16.41 -14.46
N GLU A 51 21.44 -17.06 -14.20
CA GLU A 51 20.29 -16.37 -13.58
C GLU A 51 20.56 -16.04 -12.11
N ASP A 52 21.05 -17.00 -11.34
CA ASP A 52 21.29 -16.83 -9.89
C ASP A 52 22.73 -17.16 -9.46
N VAL A 53 23.62 -17.47 -10.40
CA VAL A 53 24.98 -17.95 -10.12
C VAL A 53 26.01 -17.26 -11.01
N MET A 54 27.20 -17.01 -10.46
CA MET A 54 28.37 -16.58 -11.20
C MET A 54 29.46 -17.64 -11.11
N VAL A 55 30.06 -18.01 -12.25
CA VAL A 55 31.13 -19.02 -12.30
C VAL A 55 32.35 -18.52 -13.05
N ARG A 56 33.54 -18.72 -12.49
CA ARG A 56 34.83 -18.50 -13.15
C ARG A 56 35.48 -19.86 -13.44
N GLY A 57 35.51 -20.26 -14.70
CA GLY A 57 35.89 -21.63 -15.07
C GLY A 57 34.96 -22.67 -14.44
N SER A 58 35.41 -23.39 -13.42
CA SER A 58 34.61 -24.35 -12.63
C SER A 58 34.33 -23.89 -11.19
N GLU A 59 34.79 -22.71 -10.79
CA GLU A 59 34.62 -22.17 -9.44
C GLU A 59 33.35 -21.30 -9.38
N ASP A 60 32.53 -21.50 -8.34
CA ASP A 60 31.40 -20.63 -8.02
C ASP A 60 31.90 -19.37 -7.31
N VAL A 61 31.80 -18.23 -7.99
CA VAL A 61 32.22 -16.91 -7.50
C VAL A 61 31.05 -16.03 -7.09
N THR A 62 29.84 -16.59 -6.97
CA THR A 62 28.63 -15.87 -6.52
C THR A 62 28.83 -15.18 -5.17
N GLY A 63 29.68 -15.76 -4.31
CA GLY A 63 30.05 -15.19 -3.02
C GLY A 63 30.72 -13.80 -3.09
N GLU A 64 31.32 -13.41 -4.22
CA GLU A 64 31.89 -12.08 -4.42
C GLU A 64 30.79 -11.01 -4.54
N ALA A 65 29.74 -11.29 -5.33
CA ALA A 65 28.56 -10.44 -5.43
C ALA A 65 27.85 -10.36 -4.07
N LEU A 66 27.62 -11.50 -3.39
CA LEU A 66 26.97 -11.49 -2.08
C LEU A 66 27.77 -10.72 -1.02
N ALA A 67 29.11 -10.77 -1.06
CA ALA A 67 29.93 -9.96 -0.16
C ALA A 67 29.79 -8.46 -0.42
N LEU A 68 29.61 -8.04 -1.68
CA LEU A 68 29.31 -6.65 -2.04
C LEU A 68 27.94 -6.21 -1.51
N ALA A 69 26.92 -7.08 -1.60
CA ALA A 69 25.62 -6.83 -0.99
C ALA A 69 25.71 -6.66 0.53
N ASP A 70 26.41 -7.56 1.23
CA ASP A 70 26.61 -7.46 2.69
C ASP A 70 27.27 -6.12 3.10
N LEU A 71 28.15 -5.60 2.25
CA LEU A 71 28.79 -4.31 2.46
C LEU A 71 27.83 -3.15 2.18
N ALA A 72 27.04 -3.22 1.11
CA ALA A 72 25.98 -2.24 0.85
C ALA A 72 24.99 -2.17 2.02
N ASP A 73 24.56 -3.30 2.58
CA ASP A 73 23.67 -3.36 3.74
C ASP A 73 24.26 -2.65 4.96
N ARG A 74 25.58 -2.79 5.20
CA ARG A 74 26.27 -2.10 6.31
C ARG A 74 26.44 -0.61 6.06
N ILE A 75 26.73 -0.19 4.83
CA ILE A 75 26.77 1.23 4.45
C ILE A 75 25.38 1.84 4.62
N GLU A 76 24.35 1.15 4.13
CA GLU A 76 22.96 1.56 4.27
C GLU A 76 22.57 1.69 5.74
N ALA A 77 22.97 0.75 6.61
CA ALA A 77 22.71 0.79 8.06
C ALA A 77 23.26 2.06 8.73
N GLU A 78 24.38 2.60 8.24
CA GLU A 78 24.95 3.87 8.73
C GLU A 78 24.24 5.09 8.16
N LEU A 79 23.71 4.99 6.94
CA LEU A 79 23.02 6.07 6.24
C LEU A 79 21.56 6.24 6.67
N VAL A 80 20.96 5.25 7.36
CA VAL A 80 19.56 5.29 7.83
C VAL A 80 19.21 6.54 8.59
N GLU A 81 20.15 7.04 9.39
CA GLU A 81 19.95 8.22 10.24
C GLU A 81 19.78 9.52 9.42
N THR A 82 20.12 9.50 8.14
CA THR A 82 19.83 10.61 7.21
C THR A 82 18.39 10.59 6.68
N GLY A 83 17.65 9.51 6.97
CA GLY A 83 16.33 9.24 6.39
C GLY A 83 16.38 8.63 5.00
N LEU A 84 17.56 8.34 4.44
CA LEU A 84 17.69 7.68 3.15
C LEU A 84 16.97 6.32 3.17
N ALA A 85 16.09 6.10 2.20
CA ALA A 85 15.36 4.84 2.12
C ALA A 85 16.30 3.69 1.69
N PRO A 86 16.07 2.44 2.17
CA PRO A 86 16.88 1.28 1.84
C PRO A 86 17.07 1.07 0.33
N ALA A 87 16.01 1.26 -0.44
CA ALA A 87 16.03 1.06 -1.89
C ALA A 87 16.94 2.03 -2.67
N GLU A 88 17.50 3.04 -2.01
CA GLU A 88 18.40 4.04 -2.59
C GLU A 88 19.88 3.72 -2.40
N VAL A 89 20.24 2.68 -1.62
CA VAL A 89 21.61 2.15 -1.56
C VAL A 89 21.68 0.88 -2.40
N ARG A 90 22.54 0.87 -3.43
CA ARG A 90 22.56 -0.20 -4.43
C ARG A 90 23.95 -0.80 -4.62
N PRO A 91 24.14 -2.11 -4.35
CA PRO A 91 25.34 -2.81 -4.75
C PRO A 91 25.32 -3.06 -6.27
N VAL A 92 26.39 -2.67 -6.95
CA VAL A 92 26.58 -2.89 -8.39
C VAL A 92 27.95 -3.50 -8.63
N LEU A 93 28.00 -4.65 -9.30
CA LEU A 93 29.25 -5.32 -9.66
C LEU A 93 29.53 -5.10 -11.15
N ALA A 94 30.60 -4.37 -11.46
CA ALA A 94 31.01 -4.10 -12.83
C ALA A 94 32.01 -5.16 -13.32
N LEU A 95 31.72 -5.76 -14.48
CA LEU A 95 32.59 -6.74 -15.13
C LEU A 95 33.43 -6.08 -16.24
N GLY A 96 34.75 -6.09 -16.07
CA GLY A 96 35.70 -5.60 -17.06
C GLY A 96 35.74 -6.49 -18.30
N GLY A 97 35.75 -5.89 -19.50
CA GLY A 97 35.91 -6.62 -20.77
C GLY A 97 34.64 -7.27 -21.36
N TRP A 98 33.49 -7.20 -20.66
CA TRP A 98 32.20 -7.67 -21.18
C TRP A 98 31.46 -6.60 -22.00
N GLN A 99 30.57 -7.04 -22.89
CA GLN A 99 29.55 -6.19 -23.51
C GLN A 99 28.16 -6.79 -23.32
N GLY A 100 27.19 -5.96 -22.93
CA GLY A 100 25.77 -6.34 -22.90
C GLY A 100 25.36 -7.26 -21.74
N VAL A 101 26.08 -7.23 -20.61
CA VAL A 101 25.65 -7.94 -19.40
C VAL A 101 24.86 -6.99 -18.51
N GLN A 102 23.65 -7.40 -18.16
CA GLN A 102 22.85 -6.82 -17.09
C GLN A 102 22.01 -7.94 -16.47
N ARG A 103 22.40 -8.38 -15.27
CA ARG A 103 21.78 -9.50 -14.55
C ARG A 103 21.69 -9.18 -13.06
N GLN A 104 20.65 -9.68 -12.41
CA GLN A 104 20.45 -9.51 -10.98
C GLN A 104 20.89 -10.80 -10.27
N ILE A 105 21.91 -10.72 -9.40
CA ILE A 105 22.38 -11.85 -8.58
C ILE A 105 22.09 -11.50 -7.12
N GLY A 106 21.01 -12.06 -6.57
CA GLY A 106 20.51 -11.66 -5.26
C GLY A 106 20.22 -10.15 -5.20
N PRO A 107 20.81 -9.39 -4.25
CA PRO A 107 20.64 -7.93 -4.18
C PRO A 107 21.50 -7.15 -5.18
N VAL A 108 22.48 -7.79 -5.83
CA VAL A 108 23.50 -7.12 -6.64
C VAL A 108 23.14 -7.09 -8.12
N LEU A 109 23.20 -5.90 -8.72
CA LEU A 109 23.12 -5.76 -10.16
C LEU A 109 24.51 -5.96 -10.77
N VAL A 110 24.67 -7.02 -11.54
CA VAL A 110 25.91 -7.35 -12.27
C VAL A 110 25.81 -6.78 -13.67
N VAL A 111 26.74 -5.90 -14.03
CA VAL A 111 26.70 -5.15 -15.27
C VAL A 111 28.05 -5.18 -15.98
N SER A 112 28.03 -5.08 -17.31
CA SER A 112 29.27 -4.80 -18.04
C SER A 112 29.78 -3.40 -17.71
N GLU A 113 31.10 -3.21 -17.76
CA GLU A 113 31.78 -1.93 -17.55
C GLU A 113 31.04 -0.74 -18.20
N ARG A 114 30.71 -0.84 -19.49
CA ARG A 114 30.06 0.26 -20.23
C ARG A 114 28.64 0.61 -19.77
N GLU A 115 27.93 -0.34 -19.17
CA GLU A 115 26.56 -0.14 -18.67
C GLU A 115 26.55 0.48 -17.27
N LEU A 116 27.67 0.44 -16.54
CA LEU A 116 27.74 0.96 -15.17
C LEU A 116 27.34 2.43 -15.09
N LEU A 117 27.78 3.26 -16.04
CA LEU A 117 27.41 4.67 -16.05
C LEU A 117 25.89 4.84 -16.18
N ARG A 118 25.27 4.19 -17.17
CA ARG A 118 23.83 4.24 -17.41
C ARG A 118 23.04 3.76 -16.21
N VAL A 119 23.52 2.74 -15.50
CA VAL A 119 22.91 2.25 -14.26
C VAL A 119 22.93 3.29 -13.15
N VAL A 120 24.06 4.01 -12.98
CA VAL A 120 24.21 5.03 -11.95
C VAL A 120 23.31 6.23 -12.22
N VAL A 121 23.23 6.72 -13.46
CA VAL A 121 22.49 7.95 -13.80
C VAL A 121 21.03 7.70 -14.24
N GLY A 122 20.74 6.52 -14.79
CA GLY A 122 19.47 6.20 -15.46
C GLY A 122 18.25 6.15 -14.54
N ARG A 123 18.46 6.21 -13.22
CA ARG A 123 17.36 6.33 -12.23
C ARG A 123 16.84 7.77 -12.08
N GLY A 124 17.48 8.72 -12.74
CA GLY A 124 17.15 10.15 -12.66
C GLY A 124 17.42 10.76 -11.30
N PRO A 125 16.99 12.01 -11.08
CA PRO A 125 17.14 12.70 -9.80
C PRO A 125 16.13 12.17 -8.77
N ARG A 126 16.67 11.62 -7.69
CA ARG A 126 15.95 11.11 -6.51
C ARG A 126 16.26 11.89 -5.24
N LEU A 127 17.49 12.40 -5.17
CA LEU A 127 18.03 13.19 -4.08
C LEU A 127 18.17 14.64 -4.53
N THR A 128 17.68 15.57 -3.73
CA THR A 128 17.98 16.99 -3.86
C THR A 128 19.46 17.27 -3.52
N PRO A 129 20.04 18.39 -3.95
CA PRO A 129 21.42 18.72 -3.61
C PRO A 129 21.72 18.72 -2.11
N GLY A 130 20.81 19.26 -1.29
CA GLY A 130 20.96 19.27 0.17
C GLY A 130 20.88 17.87 0.80
N GLU A 131 20.10 16.97 0.22
CA GLU A 131 20.03 15.57 0.63
C GLU A 131 21.31 14.81 0.25
N VAL A 132 21.84 15.03 -0.96
CA VAL A 132 23.15 14.50 -1.38
C VAL A 132 24.24 14.93 -0.38
N ASP A 133 24.26 16.20 0.00
CA ASP A 133 25.23 16.73 0.97
C ASP A 133 25.06 16.09 2.36
N ALA A 134 23.82 15.88 2.83
CA ALA A 134 23.55 15.22 4.11
C ALA A 134 24.02 13.75 4.11
N VAL A 135 23.72 13.00 3.04
CA VAL A 135 24.18 11.61 2.88
C VAL A 135 25.70 11.55 2.79
N LEU A 136 26.32 12.45 2.02
CA LEU A 136 27.77 12.55 1.91
C LEU A 136 28.42 12.84 3.26
N ALA A 137 27.91 13.81 4.01
CA ALA A 137 28.43 14.18 5.32
C ALA A 137 28.38 13.00 6.30
N ARG A 138 27.27 12.24 6.30
CA ARG A 138 27.16 11.03 7.12
C ARG A 138 28.14 9.95 6.68
N ALA A 139 28.26 9.69 5.37
CA ALA A 139 29.20 8.71 4.83
C ALA A 139 30.65 9.05 5.20
N LEU A 140 31.06 10.31 5.09
CA LEU A 140 32.39 10.78 5.46
C LEU A 140 32.67 10.64 6.97
N ALA A 141 31.66 10.86 7.81
CA ALA A 141 31.78 10.72 9.26
C ALA A 141 31.85 9.25 9.70
N SER A 142 31.05 8.37 9.10
CA SER A 142 31.03 6.93 9.43
C SER A 142 32.21 6.17 8.80
N PHE A 143 32.74 6.62 7.66
CA PHE A 143 33.80 5.94 6.91
C PHE A 143 34.99 6.88 6.64
N PRO A 144 35.91 7.03 7.61
CA PRO A 144 37.08 7.90 7.45
C PRO A 144 38.03 7.37 6.37
N ALA A 145 38.91 8.23 5.87
CA ALA A 145 39.92 7.84 4.89
C ALA A 145 40.89 6.79 5.47
N GLU A 146 41.34 5.87 4.62
CA GLU A 146 42.45 4.98 4.98
C GLU A 146 43.76 5.79 5.05
N PRO A 147 44.68 5.45 5.98
CA PRO A 147 45.99 6.09 6.04
C PRO A 147 46.80 5.86 4.75
N GLU A 148 47.60 6.85 4.33
CA GLU A 148 48.40 6.86 3.09
C GLU A 148 49.39 5.68 2.94
N GLU A 149 49.67 4.93 4.01
CA GLU A 149 50.57 3.77 4.02
C GLU A 149 49.96 2.48 3.42
N ALA A 150 48.68 2.50 3.02
CA ALA A 150 48.09 1.40 2.26
C ALA A 150 48.72 1.29 0.87
N GLU A 151 49.01 0.06 0.41
CA GLU A 151 49.50 -0.19 -0.95
C GLU A 151 48.63 0.57 -1.97
N PRO A 152 49.23 1.24 -2.97
CA PRO A 152 48.46 2.00 -3.94
C PRO A 152 47.48 1.03 -4.64
N ALA A 153 46.18 1.25 -4.43
CA ALA A 153 45.15 0.57 -5.21
C ALA A 153 45.52 0.68 -6.69
N VAL A 154 45.72 -0.47 -7.35
CA VAL A 154 46.09 -0.53 -8.76
C VAL A 154 44.98 0.19 -9.53
N PRO A 155 45.27 1.28 -10.26
CA PRO A 155 44.24 1.96 -11.02
C PRO A 155 43.73 1.01 -12.09
N VAL A 156 42.50 0.53 -11.93
CA VAL A 156 41.78 -0.25 -12.93
C VAL A 156 41.57 0.67 -14.14
N GLN A 157 42.38 0.46 -15.19
CA GLN A 157 42.29 1.21 -16.44
C GLN A 157 41.11 0.67 -17.27
N GLY A 158 39.91 1.17 -16.97
CA GLY A 158 38.75 0.97 -17.84
C GLY A 158 38.92 1.65 -19.20
N THR A 159 38.19 1.17 -20.20
CA THR A 159 38.04 1.88 -21.48
C THR A 159 37.38 3.24 -21.20
N GLY A 160 38.09 4.34 -21.49
CA GLY A 160 37.60 5.69 -21.18
C GLY A 160 36.28 5.98 -21.90
N LEU A 161 35.22 6.25 -21.14
CA LEU A 161 33.97 6.79 -21.67
C LEU A 161 34.22 8.20 -22.22
N THR A 162 33.62 8.51 -23.35
CA THR A 162 33.65 9.85 -23.95
C THR A 162 32.70 10.80 -23.21
N ASP A 163 32.97 12.11 -23.27
CA ASP A 163 32.08 13.12 -22.66
C ASP A 163 30.68 13.12 -23.29
N GLU A 164 30.57 12.78 -24.58
CA GLU A 164 29.30 12.60 -25.29
C GLU A 164 28.49 11.42 -24.73
N GLU A 165 29.12 10.27 -24.49
CA GLU A 165 28.47 9.12 -23.85
C GLU A 165 27.99 9.46 -22.44
N VAL A 166 28.78 10.25 -21.70
CA VAL A 166 28.40 10.71 -20.35
C VAL A 166 27.20 11.63 -20.38
N GLN A 167 27.21 12.62 -21.28
CA GLN A 167 26.13 13.58 -21.45
C GLN A 167 24.84 12.88 -21.92
N ALA A 168 24.93 11.92 -22.82
CA ALA A 168 23.79 11.15 -23.30
C ALA A 168 23.14 10.33 -22.17
N ALA A 169 23.93 9.64 -21.35
CA ALA A 169 23.43 8.88 -20.21
C ALA A 169 22.78 9.80 -19.16
N LEU A 170 23.36 10.96 -18.86
CA LEU A 170 22.77 11.95 -17.95
C LEU A 170 21.43 12.48 -18.48
N LEU A 171 21.34 12.76 -19.78
CA LEU A 171 20.10 13.22 -20.40
C LEU A 171 19.01 12.14 -20.33
N GLU A 172 19.36 10.89 -20.59
CA GLU A 172 18.46 9.74 -20.42
C GLU A 172 17.95 9.63 -18.97
N GLY A 173 18.84 9.78 -17.99
CA GLY A 173 18.48 9.83 -16.57
C GLY A 173 17.55 11.00 -16.23
N LEU A 174 17.77 12.20 -16.78
CA LEU A 174 16.89 13.35 -16.56
C LEU A 174 15.48 13.16 -17.14
N LEU A 175 15.33 12.29 -18.14
CA LEU A 175 14.04 11.90 -18.71
C LEU A 175 13.35 10.79 -17.91
N ALA A 176 14.02 10.19 -16.92
CA ALA A 176 13.41 9.19 -16.06
C ALA A 176 12.23 9.81 -15.28
N PRO A 177 11.14 9.06 -15.06
CA PRO A 177 9.98 9.58 -14.34
C PRO A 177 10.37 10.10 -12.95
N PRO A 178 9.93 11.31 -12.56
CA PRO A 178 10.27 11.86 -11.26
C PRO A 178 9.69 10.99 -10.15
N ILE A 179 10.49 10.81 -9.10
CA ILE A 179 10.06 10.18 -7.87
C ILE A 179 9.66 11.24 -6.85
N GLU A 180 8.61 10.97 -6.09
CA GLU A 180 8.23 11.84 -5.00
C GLU A 180 9.20 11.68 -3.83
N GLN A 181 9.57 12.78 -3.16
CA GLN A 181 10.56 12.77 -2.07
C GLN A 181 10.25 11.75 -0.97
N TRP A 182 8.98 11.58 -0.61
CA TRP A 182 8.55 10.63 0.42
C TRP A 182 8.76 9.15 0.04
N MET A 183 9.06 8.85 -1.23
CA MET A 183 9.43 7.51 -1.66
C MET A 183 10.94 7.26 -1.51
N ALA A 184 11.77 8.31 -1.68
CA ALA A 184 13.22 8.22 -1.52
C ALA A 184 13.68 8.40 -0.06
N PHE A 185 12.83 9.01 0.79
CA PHE A 185 13.10 9.23 2.21
C PHE A 185 12.06 8.59 3.12
N LEU A 186 12.57 7.89 4.13
CA LEU A 186 11.81 7.27 5.21
C LEU A 186 12.31 7.79 6.54
N GLU A 187 11.43 7.90 7.52
CA GLU A 187 11.88 8.14 8.89
C GLU A 187 12.77 6.96 9.34
N PRO A 188 13.83 7.17 10.15
CA PRO A 188 14.72 6.08 10.56
C PRO A 188 13.98 4.86 11.12
N VAL A 189 12.86 5.04 11.85
CA VAL A 189 12.04 3.91 12.32
C VAL A 189 11.41 3.11 11.17
N GLN A 190 10.92 3.77 10.12
CA GLN A 190 10.32 3.15 8.94
C GLN A 190 11.38 2.39 8.15
N SER A 191 12.56 3.00 7.97
CA SER A 191 13.69 2.38 7.26
C SER A 191 14.23 1.13 7.98
N ARG A 192 14.29 1.15 9.33
CA ARG A 192 14.59 -0.04 10.14
C ARG A 192 13.49 -1.09 10.04
N LEU A 193 12.23 -0.68 10.05
CA LEU A 193 11.07 -1.57 9.94
C LEU A 193 11.02 -2.33 8.61
N VAL A 194 11.35 -1.66 7.50
CA VAL A 194 11.44 -2.28 6.17
C VAL A 194 12.42 -3.46 6.14
N ARG A 195 13.48 -3.41 6.94
CA ARG A 195 14.53 -4.46 6.99
C ARG A 195 14.34 -5.48 8.09
N ARG A 196 13.59 -5.13 9.14
CA ARG A 196 13.38 -6.02 10.28
C ARG A 196 12.83 -7.37 9.82
N SER A 197 13.51 -8.45 10.20
CA SER A 197 12.97 -9.79 10.06
C SER A 197 11.99 -10.07 11.18
N PHE A 198 10.86 -10.69 10.82
CA PHE A 198 9.81 -11.14 11.70
C PHE A 198 9.73 -12.66 11.61
N ASP A 199 9.75 -13.32 12.77
CA ASP A 199 9.62 -14.78 12.85
C ASP A 199 8.14 -15.17 12.83
N GLY A 200 7.47 -14.92 11.69
CA GLY A 200 6.04 -15.14 11.48
C GLY A 200 5.26 -13.87 11.09
N PRO A 201 3.92 -13.92 11.08
CA PRO A 201 3.08 -12.79 10.69
C PRO A 201 3.31 -11.54 11.53
N ALA A 202 3.31 -10.38 10.89
CA ALA A 202 3.56 -9.09 11.53
C ALA A 202 2.50 -8.05 11.16
N LEU A 203 2.28 -7.09 12.07
CA LEU A 203 1.35 -5.98 11.88
C LEU A 203 2.09 -4.65 12.00
N VAL A 204 1.96 -3.80 10.98
CA VAL A 204 2.34 -2.39 11.03
C VAL A 204 1.07 -1.56 11.01
N HIS A 205 0.81 -0.84 12.09
CA HIS A 205 -0.36 0.01 12.19
C HIS A 205 0.00 1.43 12.57
N GLY A 206 -0.97 2.33 12.46
CA GLY A 206 -0.82 3.73 12.84
C GLY A 206 -1.87 4.58 12.14
N ALA A 207 -1.99 5.82 12.61
CA ALA A 207 -2.96 6.78 12.08
C ALA A 207 -2.73 7.09 10.59
N VAL A 208 -3.67 7.82 9.99
CA VAL A 208 -3.56 8.29 8.61
C VAL A 208 -2.27 9.10 8.36
N GLY A 209 -1.72 8.96 7.16
CA GLY A 209 -0.55 9.73 6.73
C GLY A 209 0.79 9.33 7.36
N THR A 210 0.83 8.25 8.16
CA THR A 210 2.05 7.72 8.81
C THR A 210 2.98 6.92 7.88
N GLY A 211 2.65 6.80 6.59
CA GLY A 211 3.52 6.13 5.60
C GLY A 211 3.42 4.61 5.56
N LYS A 212 2.33 4.01 6.07
CA LYS A 212 2.11 2.55 6.07
C LYS A 212 2.28 1.92 4.67
N THR A 213 1.55 2.40 3.67
CA THR A 213 1.66 1.94 2.28
C THR A 213 3.09 2.10 1.75
N THR A 214 3.77 3.22 2.05
CA THR A 214 5.16 3.46 1.65
C THR A 214 6.10 2.40 2.25
N VAL A 215 5.97 2.12 3.55
CA VAL A 215 6.70 1.05 4.24
C VAL A 215 6.40 -0.31 3.58
N GLY A 216 5.14 -0.57 3.25
CA GLY A 216 4.70 -1.78 2.56
C GLY A 216 5.40 -2.01 1.23
N LEU A 217 5.45 -1.00 0.37
CA LEU A 217 6.10 -1.10 -0.94
C LEU A 217 7.62 -1.26 -0.82
N HIS A 218 8.25 -0.51 0.08
CA HIS A 218 9.67 -0.70 0.38
C HIS A 218 9.95 -2.09 0.94
N ARG A 219 9.07 -2.62 1.80
CA ARG A 219 9.17 -3.97 2.32
C ARG A 219 9.03 -5.01 1.20
N ALA A 220 8.07 -4.84 0.30
CA ALA A 220 7.89 -5.75 -0.83
C ALA A 220 9.14 -5.76 -1.73
N ALA A 221 9.71 -4.59 -2.05
CA ALA A 221 10.96 -4.46 -2.78
C ALA A 221 12.14 -5.11 -2.04
N TYR A 222 12.24 -4.90 -0.73
CA TYR A 222 13.27 -5.52 0.11
C TYR A 222 13.17 -7.05 0.10
N LEU A 223 11.97 -7.60 0.26
CA LEU A 223 11.73 -9.05 0.20
C LEU A 223 12.07 -9.63 -1.18
N ALA A 224 11.67 -8.94 -2.25
CA ALA A 224 11.95 -9.37 -3.62
C ALA A 224 13.46 -9.40 -3.93
N ARG A 225 14.25 -8.44 -3.42
CA ARG A 225 15.72 -8.44 -3.59
C ARG A 225 16.42 -9.55 -2.82
N ASN A 226 15.97 -9.81 -1.60
CA ASN A 226 16.72 -10.63 -0.63
C ASN A 226 16.23 -12.06 -0.49
N ARG A 227 15.10 -12.43 -1.11
CA ARG A 227 14.57 -13.79 -1.08
C ARG A 227 14.31 -14.30 -2.49
N PRO A 228 14.42 -15.61 -2.76
CA PRO A 228 13.94 -16.19 -4.01
C PRO A 228 12.40 -16.10 -4.11
N GLY A 229 11.85 -16.21 -5.32
CA GLY A 229 10.41 -16.22 -5.58
C GLY A 229 9.78 -14.83 -5.78
N ARG A 230 8.44 -14.78 -5.89
CA ARG A 230 7.67 -13.55 -6.07
C ARG A 230 7.18 -13.02 -4.72
N VAL A 231 6.83 -11.74 -4.66
CA VAL A 231 6.15 -11.12 -3.50
C VAL A 231 4.77 -10.66 -3.95
N LEU A 232 3.76 -10.85 -3.11
CA LEU A 232 2.41 -10.32 -3.36
C LEU A 232 2.19 -9.05 -2.54
N VAL A 233 1.77 -7.97 -3.19
CA VAL A 233 1.15 -6.80 -2.54
C VAL A 233 -0.35 -6.89 -2.76
N ALA A 234 -1.07 -7.28 -1.72
CA ALA A 234 -2.52 -7.42 -1.74
C ALA A 234 -3.20 -6.13 -1.25
N THR A 235 -4.26 -5.72 -1.94
CA THR A 235 -5.07 -4.55 -1.58
C THR A 235 -6.55 -4.91 -1.50
N PHE A 236 -7.34 -4.11 -0.79
CA PHE A 236 -8.79 -4.34 -0.72
C PHE A 236 -9.52 -3.77 -1.96
N THR A 237 -9.22 -2.53 -2.36
CA THR A 237 -9.94 -1.89 -3.47
C THR A 237 -9.34 -2.21 -4.83
N ARG A 238 -10.16 -2.25 -5.87
CA ARG A 238 -9.71 -2.48 -7.25
C ARG A 238 -8.94 -1.31 -7.86
N THR A 239 -9.06 -0.12 -7.27
CA THR A 239 -8.47 1.13 -7.78
C THR A 239 -7.01 1.33 -7.35
N GLN A 240 -6.60 0.70 -6.24
CA GLN A 240 -5.24 0.79 -5.68
C GLN A 240 -4.16 0.07 -6.50
N PRO A 241 -4.34 -1.20 -6.97
CA PRO A 241 -3.25 -1.95 -7.60
C PRO A 241 -2.50 -1.20 -8.70
N PRO A 242 -3.17 -0.52 -9.65
CA PRO A 242 -2.43 0.18 -10.70
C PRO A 242 -1.69 1.42 -10.17
N VAL A 243 -2.17 2.08 -9.09
CA VAL A 243 -1.41 3.18 -8.43
C VAL A 243 -0.15 2.62 -7.78
N LEU A 244 -0.30 1.54 -7.00
CA LEU A 244 0.81 0.95 -6.26
C LEU A 244 1.83 0.31 -7.19
N ALA A 245 1.40 -0.29 -8.30
CA ALA A 245 2.30 -0.82 -9.34
C ALA A 245 3.10 0.29 -10.03
N GLU A 246 2.46 1.42 -10.38
CA GLU A 246 3.16 2.58 -10.96
C GLU A 246 4.19 3.15 -9.97
N MET A 247 3.80 3.33 -8.71
CA MET A 247 4.70 3.78 -7.66
C MET A 247 5.86 2.80 -7.46
N LEU A 248 5.58 1.49 -7.48
CA LEU A 248 6.61 0.46 -7.33
C LEU A 248 7.58 0.44 -8.51
N GLY A 249 7.10 0.62 -9.74
CA GLY A 249 7.93 0.75 -10.94
C GLY A 249 8.88 1.94 -10.86
N ARG A 250 8.44 3.06 -10.27
CA ARG A 250 9.31 4.20 -9.96
C ARG A 250 10.25 3.90 -8.78
N LEU A 251 9.76 3.22 -7.75
CA LEU A 251 10.52 2.98 -6.52
C LEU A 251 11.68 1.98 -6.72
N ALA A 252 11.36 0.82 -7.28
CA ALA A 252 12.22 -0.36 -7.35
C ALA A 252 12.10 -1.06 -8.73
N PRO A 253 12.48 -0.37 -9.83
CA PRO A 253 12.34 -0.91 -11.19
C PRO A 253 13.12 -2.22 -11.42
N ASP A 254 14.18 -2.44 -10.65
CA ASP A 254 15.05 -3.63 -10.68
C ASP A 254 14.35 -4.92 -10.22
N VAL A 255 13.27 -4.82 -9.45
CA VAL A 255 12.55 -5.99 -8.90
C VAL A 255 11.04 -5.94 -9.10
N VAL A 256 10.53 -4.96 -9.84
CA VAL A 256 9.08 -4.77 -10.05
C VAL A 256 8.43 -6.01 -10.68
N ASP A 257 9.11 -6.70 -11.60
CA ASP A 257 8.59 -7.90 -12.28
C ASP A 257 8.42 -9.12 -11.34
N ARG A 258 9.04 -9.05 -10.16
CA ARG A 258 8.94 -10.08 -9.11
C ARG A 258 7.88 -9.75 -8.07
N ILE A 259 7.17 -8.63 -8.21
CA ILE A 259 6.17 -8.18 -7.25
C ILE A 259 4.81 -8.11 -7.95
N ASP A 260 3.91 -8.99 -7.54
CA ASP A 260 2.52 -8.98 -8.00
C ASP A 260 1.73 -7.99 -7.15
N VAL A 261 1.11 -6.98 -7.76
CA VAL A 261 0.23 -6.03 -7.07
C VAL A 261 -1.21 -6.30 -7.49
N VAL A 262 -2.01 -6.87 -6.60
CA VAL A 262 -3.34 -7.40 -6.95
C VAL A 262 -4.35 -7.09 -5.84
N HIS A 263 -5.61 -6.87 -6.22
CA HIS A 263 -6.70 -6.79 -5.23
C HIS A 263 -7.09 -8.21 -4.76
N VAL A 264 -7.51 -8.36 -3.50
CA VAL A 264 -7.74 -9.69 -2.88
C VAL A 264 -8.72 -10.57 -3.65
N ASN A 265 -9.83 -10.01 -4.14
CA ASN A 265 -10.80 -10.80 -4.92
C ASN A 265 -10.23 -11.27 -6.27
N GLY A 266 -9.26 -10.53 -6.83
CA GLY A 266 -8.53 -10.91 -8.03
C GLY A 266 -7.64 -12.12 -7.76
N VAL A 267 -6.94 -12.12 -6.62
CA VAL A 267 -6.15 -13.28 -6.16
C VAL A 267 -7.06 -14.49 -5.94
N ALA A 268 -8.19 -14.32 -5.26
CA ALA A 268 -9.15 -15.39 -5.03
C ALA A 268 -9.65 -16.01 -6.35
N ARG A 269 -9.98 -15.17 -7.34
CA ARG A 269 -10.39 -15.63 -8.68
C ARG A 269 -9.27 -16.41 -9.38
N GLN A 270 -8.03 -15.91 -9.35
CA GLN A 270 -6.90 -16.61 -9.96
C GLN A 270 -6.64 -17.98 -9.33
N VAL A 271 -6.79 -18.11 -8.00
CA VAL A 271 -6.68 -19.39 -7.30
C VAL A 271 -7.75 -20.38 -7.78
N LEU A 272 -9.00 -19.93 -7.91
CA LEU A 272 -10.08 -20.79 -8.41
C LEU A 272 -9.90 -21.17 -9.88
N ASP A 273 -9.46 -20.22 -10.71
CA ASP A 273 -9.16 -20.46 -12.13
C ASP A 273 -8.07 -21.53 -12.28
N GLU A 274 -6.98 -21.45 -11.49
CA GLU A 274 -5.91 -22.46 -11.48
C GLU A 274 -6.39 -23.81 -10.96
N ALA A 275 -7.26 -23.82 -9.95
CA ALA A 275 -7.88 -25.04 -9.42
C ALA A 275 -8.97 -25.62 -10.34
N ALA A 276 -9.26 -24.98 -11.48
CA ALA A 276 -10.36 -25.31 -12.39
C ALA A 276 -11.73 -25.38 -11.70
N VAL A 277 -11.96 -24.50 -10.71
CA VAL A 277 -13.21 -24.39 -9.97
C VAL A 277 -14.04 -23.25 -10.57
N PRO A 278 -15.17 -23.54 -11.24
CA PRO A 278 -15.99 -22.49 -11.82
C PRO A 278 -16.62 -21.63 -10.72
N PHE A 279 -16.61 -20.31 -10.93
CA PHE A 279 -17.24 -19.38 -10.00
C PHE A 279 -17.89 -18.21 -10.75
N ALA A 280 -19.23 -18.16 -10.70
CA ALA A 280 -20.00 -17.07 -11.25
C ALA A 280 -20.47 -16.12 -10.13
N THR A 281 -20.49 -14.81 -10.43
CA THR A 281 -21.05 -13.80 -9.53
C THR A 281 -21.80 -12.75 -10.33
N GLY A 282 -22.79 -12.09 -9.72
CA GLY A 282 -23.54 -11.04 -10.41
C GLY A 282 -24.40 -10.22 -9.45
N VAL A 283 -24.36 -8.90 -9.61
CA VAL A 283 -25.09 -7.94 -8.75
C VAL A 283 -26.59 -8.27 -8.67
N ARG A 284 -27.25 -8.43 -9.82
CA ARG A 284 -28.71 -8.71 -9.86
C ARG A 284 -29.08 -10.10 -9.33
N PRO A 285 -28.42 -11.20 -9.76
CA PRO A 285 -28.69 -12.53 -9.21
C PRO A 285 -28.48 -12.61 -7.70
N VAL A 286 -27.39 -12.05 -7.17
CA VAL A 286 -27.07 -12.04 -5.74
C VAL A 286 -28.10 -11.24 -4.95
N ALA A 287 -28.47 -10.04 -5.41
CA ALA A 287 -29.52 -9.24 -4.76
C ALA A 287 -30.89 -9.96 -4.78
N SER A 288 -31.20 -10.67 -5.87
CA SER A 288 -32.43 -11.45 -5.99
C SER A 288 -32.43 -12.68 -5.06
N ALA A 289 -31.27 -13.32 -4.88
CA ALA A 289 -31.10 -14.41 -3.92
C ALA A 289 -31.32 -13.93 -2.49
N TRP A 290 -30.75 -12.77 -2.12
CA TRP A 290 -30.98 -12.16 -0.83
C TRP A 290 -32.46 -11.85 -0.58
N ALA A 291 -33.13 -11.19 -1.54
CA ALA A 291 -34.54 -10.84 -1.42
C ALA A 291 -35.44 -12.08 -1.23
N ALA A 292 -35.16 -13.17 -1.96
CA ALA A 292 -35.87 -14.44 -1.83
C ALA A 292 -35.62 -15.10 -0.46
N ALA A 293 -34.37 -15.12 0.00
CA ALA A 293 -34.01 -15.65 1.31
C ALA A 293 -34.66 -14.86 2.45
N TRP A 294 -34.65 -13.52 2.36
CA TRP A 294 -35.33 -12.66 3.32
C TRP A 294 -36.83 -12.94 3.36
N SER A 295 -37.50 -13.03 2.21
CA SER A 295 -38.93 -13.37 2.17
C SER A 295 -39.24 -14.75 2.75
N ARG A 296 -38.31 -15.71 2.67
CA ARG A 296 -38.50 -17.09 3.09
C ARG A 296 -38.23 -17.32 4.58
N ALA A 297 -37.23 -16.64 5.14
CA ALA A 297 -36.70 -16.92 6.47
C ALA A 297 -36.51 -15.68 7.36
N GLY A 298 -36.62 -14.47 6.82
CA GLY A 298 -36.45 -13.21 7.58
C GLY A 298 -37.77 -12.52 7.88
N ALA A 299 -38.58 -12.28 6.84
CA ALA A 299 -39.85 -11.57 6.93
C ALA A 299 -40.86 -12.32 7.83
N GLY A 300 -41.58 -11.59 8.69
CA GLY A 300 -42.53 -12.17 9.63
C GLY A 300 -41.91 -12.97 10.80
N THR A 301 -40.58 -12.93 10.96
CA THR A 301 -39.89 -13.56 12.10
C THR A 301 -39.55 -12.54 13.19
N VAL A 302 -38.86 -12.98 14.24
CA VAL A 302 -38.34 -12.07 15.28
C VAL A 302 -37.50 -10.94 14.67
N LEU A 303 -36.75 -11.19 13.59
CA LEU A 303 -35.87 -10.20 12.97
C LEU A 303 -36.62 -9.01 12.37
N ASP A 304 -37.81 -9.24 11.83
CA ASP A 304 -38.68 -8.24 11.21
C ASP A 304 -39.32 -7.30 12.24
N THR A 305 -39.37 -7.73 13.51
CA THR A 305 -39.94 -6.96 14.62
C THR A 305 -38.91 -6.16 15.41
N LEU A 306 -37.61 -6.38 15.15
CA LEU A 306 -36.54 -5.71 15.88
C LEU A 306 -36.33 -4.30 15.34
N PRO A 307 -36.19 -3.28 16.21
CA PRO A 307 -35.89 -1.93 15.77
C PRO A 307 -34.45 -1.91 15.25
N VAL A 308 -34.31 -1.94 13.93
CA VAL A 308 -33.12 -1.57 13.18
C VAL A 308 -33.49 -0.35 12.29
N SER A 309 -32.51 0.36 11.75
CA SER A 309 -32.69 1.67 11.09
C SER A 309 -33.34 1.52 9.68
N PRO A 310 -33.99 2.57 9.08
CA PRO A 310 -34.95 2.55 7.96
C PRO A 310 -34.63 1.84 6.62
N GLU A 311 -33.47 1.17 6.51
CA GLU A 311 -33.07 0.31 5.39
C GLU A 311 -33.06 -1.18 5.79
N ASP A 312 -33.76 -1.54 6.88
CA ASP A 312 -33.91 -2.78 7.67
C ASP A 312 -33.33 -4.12 7.16
N GLN A 313 -33.27 -4.37 5.86
CA GLN A 313 -32.58 -5.53 5.29
C GLN A 313 -31.06 -5.39 5.29
N GLY A 314 -30.51 -4.17 5.20
CA GLY A 314 -29.06 -3.93 5.10
C GLY A 314 -28.30 -4.43 6.32
N TYR A 315 -28.84 -4.21 7.53
CA TYR A 315 -28.18 -4.64 8.77
C TYR A 315 -28.03 -6.17 8.86
N TRP A 316 -29.09 -6.90 8.48
CA TRP A 316 -29.10 -8.36 8.49
C TRP A 316 -28.29 -8.94 7.35
N HIS A 317 -28.29 -8.29 6.19
CA HIS A 317 -27.39 -8.63 5.10
C HIS A 317 -25.94 -8.53 5.57
N ASP A 318 -25.54 -7.44 6.23
CA ASP A 318 -24.19 -7.26 6.78
C ASP A 318 -23.84 -8.31 7.85
N GLU A 319 -24.79 -8.67 8.71
CA GLU A 319 -24.61 -9.76 9.67
C GLU A 319 -24.29 -11.09 8.96
N VAL A 320 -25.04 -11.42 7.90
CA VAL A 320 -24.80 -12.63 7.13
C VAL A 320 -23.48 -12.55 6.35
N THR A 321 -23.24 -11.47 5.60
CA THR A 321 -22.10 -11.40 4.68
C THR A 321 -20.79 -11.06 5.36
N ALA A 322 -20.78 -10.17 6.35
CA ALA A 322 -19.55 -9.73 7.02
C ALA A 322 -19.24 -10.53 8.29
N VAL A 323 -20.25 -10.94 9.07
CA VAL A 323 -20.02 -11.70 10.31
C VAL A 323 -19.95 -13.20 10.05
N ILE A 324 -21.00 -13.79 9.45
CA ILE A 324 -21.06 -15.25 9.25
C ILE A 324 -20.14 -15.67 8.09
N LYS A 325 -20.44 -15.22 6.87
CA LYS A 325 -19.68 -15.58 5.66
C LYS A 325 -18.29 -14.98 5.68
N GLY A 326 -18.14 -13.75 6.14
CA GLY A 326 -16.84 -13.06 6.26
C GLY A 326 -15.85 -13.77 7.20
N ARG A 327 -16.32 -14.63 8.10
CA ARG A 327 -15.50 -15.53 8.94
C ARG A 327 -15.42 -16.96 8.44
N GLY A 328 -16.13 -17.30 7.37
CA GLY A 328 -16.22 -18.66 6.86
C GLY A 328 -16.90 -19.62 7.83
N LEU A 329 -17.88 -19.16 8.63
CA LEU A 329 -18.61 -20.04 9.54
C LEU A 329 -19.51 -20.99 8.76
N THR A 330 -19.44 -22.28 9.09
CA THR A 330 -20.20 -23.33 8.40
C THR A 330 -21.21 -24.03 9.30
N ARG A 331 -21.14 -23.80 10.61
CA ARG A 331 -22.02 -24.43 11.60
C ARG A 331 -22.65 -23.41 12.55
N PHE A 332 -23.90 -23.64 12.92
CA PHE A 332 -24.64 -22.74 13.79
C PHE A 332 -23.96 -22.55 15.15
N GLU A 333 -23.38 -23.61 15.71
CA GLU A 333 -22.76 -23.57 17.04
C GLU A 333 -21.59 -22.58 17.07
N GLN A 334 -20.87 -22.43 15.95
CA GLN A 334 -19.81 -21.44 15.81
C GLN A 334 -20.40 -20.03 15.88
N TYR A 335 -21.48 -19.76 15.13
CA TYR A 335 -22.15 -18.46 15.15
C TYR A 335 -22.82 -18.17 16.49
N ALA A 336 -23.46 -19.15 17.12
CA ALA A 336 -24.16 -19.00 18.39
C ALA A 336 -23.24 -18.51 19.51
N LEU A 337 -22.00 -19.01 19.55
CA LEU A 337 -21.00 -18.68 20.56
C LEU A 337 -20.09 -17.51 20.17
N LEU A 338 -20.19 -17.01 18.94
CA LEU A 338 -19.29 -15.98 18.43
C LEU A 338 -19.50 -14.62 19.15
N PRO A 339 -18.43 -14.04 19.73
CA PRO A 339 -18.39 -12.62 20.05
C PRO A 339 -18.40 -11.81 18.75
N ARG A 340 -19.46 -11.02 18.54
CA ARG A 340 -19.65 -10.26 17.31
C ARG A 340 -18.96 -8.91 17.40
N LEU A 341 -17.64 -8.93 17.37
CA LEU A 341 -16.81 -7.72 17.49
C LEU A 341 -17.24 -6.66 16.47
N GLY A 342 -17.34 -5.41 16.94
CA GLY A 342 -17.83 -4.29 16.14
C GLY A 342 -19.35 -4.21 15.96
N ARG A 343 -20.12 -5.25 16.32
CA ARG A 343 -21.59 -5.24 16.25
C ARG A 343 -22.18 -4.82 17.59
N LEU A 344 -22.86 -3.68 17.63
CA LEU A 344 -23.31 -3.08 18.89
C LEU A 344 -24.68 -3.59 19.35
N ARG A 345 -25.53 -4.04 18.42
CA ARG A 345 -26.82 -4.63 18.78
C ARG A 345 -26.59 -6.02 19.34
N PRO A 346 -26.92 -6.32 20.62
CA PRO A 346 -26.84 -7.68 21.14
C PRO A 346 -27.89 -8.57 20.45
N LEU A 347 -27.59 -9.86 20.30
CA LEU A 347 -28.52 -10.86 19.79
C LEU A 347 -28.63 -12.03 20.76
N GLY A 348 -29.85 -12.35 21.15
CA GLY A 348 -30.21 -13.53 21.93
C GLY A 348 -30.17 -14.83 21.10
N PRO A 349 -30.35 -16.00 21.73
CA PRO A 349 -30.27 -17.29 21.05
C PRO A 349 -31.28 -17.45 19.89
N ASP A 350 -32.52 -17.02 20.09
CA ASP A 350 -33.59 -17.14 19.08
C ASP A 350 -33.34 -16.21 17.89
N GLU A 351 -32.84 -15.00 18.15
CA GLU A 351 -32.48 -14.04 17.10
C GLU A 351 -31.28 -14.56 16.30
N ARG A 352 -30.25 -15.12 16.96
CA ARG A 352 -29.13 -15.77 16.27
C ARG A 352 -29.59 -16.96 15.44
N ARG A 353 -30.56 -17.74 15.94
CA ARG A 353 -31.16 -18.84 15.17
C ARG A 353 -31.83 -18.29 13.91
N ALA A 354 -32.66 -17.27 14.03
CA ALA A 354 -33.33 -16.66 12.89
C ALA A 354 -32.33 -16.09 11.86
N VAL A 355 -31.26 -15.41 12.29
CA VAL A 355 -30.21 -14.95 11.37
C VAL A 355 -29.54 -16.12 10.66
N TRP A 356 -29.27 -17.21 11.38
CA TRP A 356 -28.70 -18.42 10.78
C TRP A 356 -29.63 -19.05 9.75
N ASP A 357 -30.94 -19.08 10.02
CA ASP A 357 -31.94 -19.60 9.08
C ASP A 357 -32.01 -18.73 7.81
N VAL A 358 -31.88 -17.41 7.93
CA VAL A 358 -31.71 -16.49 6.78
C VAL A 358 -30.42 -16.78 6.02
N TYR A 359 -29.30 -17.00 6.70
CA TYR A 359 -28.04 -17.38 6.06
C TYR A 359 -28.16 -18.68 5.27
N VAL A 360 -28.75 -19.73 5.86
CA VAL A 360 -28.97 -21.01 5.18
C VAL A 360 -29.85 -20.82 3.96
N ALA A 361 -30.97 -20.10 4.11
CA ALA A 361 -31.85 -19.78 3.00
C ALA A 361 -31.11 -19.01 1.89
N TYR A 362 -30.24 -18.07 2.25
CA TYR A 362 -29.46 -17.28 1.30
C TYR A 362 -28.45 -18.13 0.53
N GLN A 363 -27.71 -19.03 1.20
CA GLN A 363 -26.80 -19.96 0.51
C GLN A 363 -27.55 -20.88 -0.44
N GLU A 364 -28.72 -21.39 -0.06
CA GLU A 364 -29.56 -22.21 -0.95
C GLU A 364 -30.03 -21.42 -2.19
N GLU A 365 -30.44 -20.16 -2.02
CA GLU A 365 -30.88 -19.32 -3.15
C GLU A 365 -29.71 -18.98 -4.10
N LEU A 366 -28.50 -18.79 -3.58
CA LEU A 366 -27.28 -18.60 -4.36
C LEU A 366 -26.94 -19.85 -5.18
N VAL A 367 -26.91 -21.02 -4.54
CA VAL A 367 -26.67 -22.32 -5.20
C VAL A 367 -27.73 -22.61 -6.25
N ALA A 368 -29.02 -22.37 -5.96
CA ALA A 368 -30.11 -22.60 -6.92
C ALA A 368 -30.01 -21.70 -8.17
N ARG A 369 -29.29 -20.58 -8.09
CA ARG A 369 -29.04 -19.64 -9.19
C ARG A 369 -27.67 -19.82 -9.86
N ASP A 370 -26.87 -20.79 -9.41
CA ASP A 370 -25.51 -21.03 -9.88
C ASP A 370 -24.62 -19.77 -9.80
N VAL A 371 -24.74 -19.03 -8.69
CA VAL A 371 -23.94 -17.84 -8.41
C VAL A 371 -23.44 -17.85 -6.96
N GLY A 372 -22.29 -17.22 -6.72
CA GLY A 372 -21.79 -16.90 -5.38
C GLY A 372 -21.59 -15.40 -5.20
N ASP A 373 -21.55 -14.96 -3.94
CA ASP A 373 -21.16 -13.60 -3.60
C ASP A 373 -19.64 -13.47 -3.34
N TRP A 374 -19.19 -12.26 -3.02
CA TRP A 374 -17.76 -12.02 -2.80
C TRP A 374 -17.19 -12.76 -1.59
N ALA A 375 -18.00 -13.06 -0.58
CA ALA A 375 -17.53 -13.84 0.57
C ALA A 375 -17.38 -15.32 0.20
N ASP A 376 -18.28 -15.87 -0.63
CA ASP A 376 -18.12 -17.23 -1.17
C ASP A 376 -16.86 -17.36 -2.02
N LEU A 377 -16.57 -16.38 -2.88
CA LEU A 377 -15.37 -16.36 -3.73
C LEU A 377 -14.10 -16.59 -2.89
N VAL A 378 -13.96 -15.79 -1.84
CA VAL A 378 -12.77 -15.78 -0.99
C VAL A 378 -12.70 -17.04 -0.12
N ALA A 379 -13.83 -17.45 0.49
CA ALA A 379 -13.87 -18.63 1.32
C ALA A 379 -13.54 -19.90 0.52
N LEU A 380 -14.10 -20.03 -0.68
CA LEU A 380 -13.83 -21.15 -1.58
C LEU A 380 -12.37 -21.13 -2.05
N ALA A 381 -11.84 -19.96 -2.45
CA ALA A 381 -10.45 -19.83 -2.84
C ALA A 381 -9.49 -20.24 -1.72
N GLY A 382 -9.76 -19.84 -0.48
CA GLY A 382 -8.97 -20.24 0.70
C GLY A 382 -8.85 -21.74 0.88
N VAL A 383 -9.91 -22.51 0.61
CA VAL A 383 -9.90 -23.99 0.66
C VAL A 383 -9.01 -24.58 -0.44
N HIS A 384 -8.91 -23.93 -1.60
CA HIS A 384 -8.17 -24.43 -2.76
C HIS A 384 -6.71 -23.95 -2.83
N VAL A 385 -6.29 -22.94 -2.06
CA VAL A 385 -4.88 -22.48 -2.03
C VAL A 385 -3.88 -23.64 -1.94
N PRO A 386 -4.01 -24.62 -1.01
CA PRO A 386 -3.05 -25.72 -0.87
C PRO A 386 -2.91 -26.64 -2.10
N GLN A 387 -3.89 -26.62 -3.02
CA GLN A 387 -3.94 -27.45 -4.22
C GLN A 387 -3.38 -26.73 -5.46
N THR A 388 -2.98 -25.46 -5.32
CA THR A 388 -2.49 -24.61 -6.41
C THR A 388 -1.05 -24.18 -6.17
N SER A 389 -0.42 -23.58 -7.18
CA SER A 389 0.89 -22.95 -7.09
C SER A 389 0.93 -21.87 -6.01
N TYR A 390 -0.21 -21.23 -5.69
CA TYR A 390 -0.30 -20.15 -4.69
C TYR A 390 0.14 -20.57 -3.28
N ALA A 391 0.15 -21.86 -2.96
CA ALA A 391 0.68 -22.36 -1.69
C ALA A 391 2.19 -22.14 -1.50
N HIS A 392 2.93 -21.89 -2.58
CA HIS A 392 4.40 -21.72 -2.56
C HIS A 392 4.93 -20.69 -3.56
N ARG A 393 4.06 -20.06 -4.36
CA ARG A 393 4.40 -19.06 -5.37
C ARG A 393 5.04 -17.81 -4.77
N TYR A 394 4.59 -17.41 -3.58
CA TYR A 394 5.03 -16.18 -2.92
C TYR A 394 5.97 -16.47 -1.77
N SER A 395 7.09 -15.74 -1.72
CA SER A 395 8.01 -15.75 -0.58
C SER A 395 7.58 -14.81 0.54
N GLY A 396 6.68 -13.86 0.24
CA GLY A 396 6.02 -13.00 1.21
C GLY A 396 4.78 -12.33 0.63
N VAL A 397 3.83 -12.01 1.52
CA VAL A 397 2.59 -11.29 1.24
C VAL A 397 2.56 -10.03 2.10
N VAL A 398 2.45 -8.87 1.46
CA VAL A 398 2.21 -7.58 2.10
C VAL A 398 0.77 -7.17 1.82
N VAL A 399 -0.02 -7.01 2.87
CA VAL A 399 -1.42 -6.61 2.76
C VAL A 399 -1.54 -5.15 3.13
N ASP A 400 -1.89 -4.30 2.18
CA ASP A 400 -2.25 -2.92 2.46
C ASP A 400 -3.75 -2.82 2.82
N ASP A 401 -4.09 -1.86 3.68
CA ASP A 401 -5.47 -1.59 4.08
C ASP A 401 -6.19 -2.81 4.72
N ALA A 402 -5.46 -3.56 5.56
CA ALA A 402 -5.91 -4.80 6.18
C ALA A 402 -7.22 -4.65 6.99
N GLN A 403 -7.54 -3.45 7.48
CA GLN A 403 -8.80 -3.15 8.18
C GLN A 403 -10.07 -3.36 7.34
N HIS A 404 -9.96 -3.47 6.02
CA HIS A 404 -11.10 -3.71 5.14
C HIS A 404 -11.27 -5.18 4.77
N LEU A 405 -10.30 -6.04 5.08
CA LEU A 405 -10.42 -7.46 4.76
C LEU A 405 -11.49 -8.15 5.62
N SER A 406 -11.97 -9.29 5.12
CA SER A 406 -12.70 -10.25 5.96
C SER A 406 -11.72 -11.23 6.61
N CYS A 407 -12.15 -11.90 7.66
CA CYS A 407 -11.36 -12.95 8.31
C CYS A 407 -11.03 -14.09 7.33
N ALA A 408 -11.98 -14.46 6.45
CA ALA A 408 -11.75 -15.45 5.40
C ALA A 408 -10.71 -14.97 4.36
N ALA A 409 -10.73 -13.69 3.98
CA ALA A 409 -9.73 -13.10 3.08
C ALA A 409 -8.32 -13.15 3.69
N LEU A 410 -8.21 -12.77 4.95
CA LEU A 410 -6.95 -12.83 5.67
C LEU A 410 -6.44 -14.27 5.79
N GLY A 411 -7.32 -15.22 6.12
CA GLY A 411 -6.99 -16.65 6.18
C GLY A 411 -6.54 -17.23 4.82
N MET A 412 -7.19 -16.84 3.72
CA MET A 412 -6.77 -17.24 2.36
C MET A 412 -5.35 -16.74 2.04
N LEU A 413 -5.04 -15.48 2.36
CA LEU A 413 -3.70 -14.91 2.13
C LEU A 413 -2.65 -15.58 3.02
N HIS A 414 -2.99 -15.86 4.29
CA HIS A 414 -2.11 -16.61 5.19
C HIS A 414 -1.86 -18.03 4.69
N ALA A 415 -2.85 -18.72 4.12
CA ALA A 415 -2.67 -20.06 3.55
C ALA A 415 -1.63 -20.12 2.40
N MET A 416 -1.29 -18.98 1.77
CA MET A 416 -0.26 -18.91 0.71
C MET A 416 1.19 -18.92 1.27
N VAL A 417 1.36 -18.55 2.53
CA VAL A 417 2.69 -18.30 3.13
C VAL A 417 2.90 -18.97 4.50
N GLY A 418 1.82 -19.30 5.21
CA GLY A 418 1.82 -19.84 6.57
C GLY A 418 2.53 -18.91 7.57
N ASP A 419 3.06 -19.52 8.63
CA ASP A 419 3.79 -18.82 9.70
C ASP A 419 5.28 -18.67 9.44
N ARG A 420 5.70 -18.81 8.18
CA ARG A 420 7.12 -18.70 7.84
C ARG A 420 7.65 -17.30 8.20
N PRO A 421 8.95 -17.17 8.52
CA PRO A 421 9.56 -15.87 8.74
C PRO A 421 9.31 -14.92 7.56
N ASP A 422 8.81 -13.72 7.86
CA ASP A 422 8.43 -12.69 6.89
C ASP A 422 7.38 -13.12 5.85
N GLY A 423 6.61 -14.17 6.14
CA GLY A 423 5.58 -14.66 5.25
C GLY A 423 4.45 -13.67 5.03
N LEU A 424 3.97 -13.02 6.10
CA LEU A 424 2.79 -12.14 6.06
C LEU A 424 3.05 -10.84 6.82
N MET A 425 2.86 -9.70 6.15
CA MET A 425 2.85 -8.38 6.79
C MET A 425 1.53 -7.68 6.53
N LEU A 426 0.83 -7.32 7.59
CA LEU A 426 -0.40 -6.56 7.56
C LEU A 426 -0.11 -5.09 7.79
N LEU A 427 -0.67 -4.22 6.96
CA LEU A 427 -0.61 -2.78 7.10
C LEU A 427 -2.03 -2.27 7.28
N GLY A 428 -2.28 -1.41 8.27
CA GLY A 428 -3.61 -0.85 8.38
C GLY A 428 -3.81 0.20 9.46
N ASP A 429 -5.01 0.76 9.45
CA ASP A 429 -5.49 1.75 10.40
C ASP A 429 -6.89 1.36 10.87
N ALA A 430 -7.01 0.96 12.14
CA ALA A 430 -8.27 0.50 12.68
C ALA A 430 -9.36 1.60 12.68
N GLN A 431 -8.99 2.88 12.68
CA GLN A 431 -9.94 4.00 12.61
C GLN A 431 -10.55 4.15 11.21
N GLN A 432 -9.90 3.61 10.19
CA GLN A 432 -10.34 3.66 8.79
C GLN A 432 -11.21 2.47 8.37
N GLY A 433 -11.63 1.60 9.30
CA GLY A 433 -12.53 0.49 9.01
C GLY A 433 -13.92 0.95 8.57
N LEU A 434 -14.21 0.82 7.27
CA LEU A 434 -15.46 1.25 6.62
C LEU A 434 -16.57 0.17 6.59
N TYR A 435 -16.25 -1.07 6.93
CA TYR A 435 -17.16 -2.21 6.82
C TYR A 435 -17.54 -2.76 8.21
N PRO A 436 -18.78 -3.24 8.38
CA PRO A 436 -19.23 -3.83 9.64
C PRO A 436 -18.59 -5.21 9.90
N GLY A 437 -18.76 -5.71 11.13
CA GLY A 437 -18.48 -7.11 11.45
C GLY A 437 -17.02 -7.46 11.74
N GLY A 438 -16.18 -6.46 12.07
CA GLY A 438 -14.73 -6.60 12.33
C GLY A 438 -14.33 -7.83 13.17
N PHE A 439 -13.06 -8.23 13.08
CA PHE A 439 -12.54 -9.51 13.59
C PHE A 439 -11.12 -9.34 14.13
N THR A 440 -10.62 -10.36 14.82
CA THR A 440 -9.22 -10.45 15.26
C THR A 440 -8.42 -11.36 14.33
N PRO A 441 -7.13 -11.10 14.08
CA PRO A 441 -6.27 -12.02 13.31
C PRO A 441 -6.21 -13.43 13.90
N ALA A 442 -6.37 -13.57 15.22
CA ALA A 442 -6.45 -14.87 15.88
C ALA A 442 -7.65 -15.72 15.39
N GLU A 443 -8.78 -15.10 15.02
CA GLU A 443 -9.91 -15.80 14.40
C GLU A 443 -9.54 -16.38 13.02
N ALA A 444 -8.59 -15.76 12.31
CA ALA A 444 -8.02 -16.28 11.06
C ALA A 444 -6.85 -17.26 11.28
N GLY A 445 -6.55 -17.62 12.53
CA GLY A 445 -5.42 -18.50 12.89
C GLY A 445 -4.06 -17.80 12.90
N ILE A 446 -4.03 -16.46 12.96
CA ILE A 446 -2.80 -15.67 12.86
C ILE A 446 -2.43 -15.11 14.22
N ASP A 447 -1.24 -15.47 14.68
CA ASP A 447 -0.63 -14.90 15.89
C ASP A 447 0.26 -13.70 15.54
N LEU A 448 0.01 -12.56 16.18
CA LEU A 448 0.80 -11.32 16.03
C LEU A 448 1.63 -11.00 17.27
N SER A 449 1.65 -11.88 18.29
CA SER A 449 2.29 -11.63 19.58
C SER A 449 3.75 -11.20 19.44
N GLY A 450 4.06 -10.00 19.92
CA GLY A 450 5.41 -9.42 19.86
C GLY A 450 5.85 -8.92 18.45
N ARG A 451 4.99 -9.00 17.44
CA ARG A 451 5.27 -8.65 16.03
C ARG A 451 4.41 -7.48 15.52
N THR A 452 3.88 -6.67 16.42
CA THR A 452 3.14 -5.44 16.12
C THR A 452 4.04 -4.20 16.26
N VAL A 453 4.00 -3.31 15.27
CA VAL A 453 4.76 -2.06 15.24
C VAL A 453 3.82 -0.89 14.93
N ARG A 454 3.88 0.15 15.77
CA ARG A 454 3.08 1.37 15.59
C ARG A 454 3.91 2.50 14.98
N LEU A 455 3.43 3.08 13.88
CA LEU A 455 3.96 4.32 13.30
C LEU A 455 3.26 5.53 13.93
N THR A 456 4.03 6.53 14.36
CA THR A 456 3.52 7.65 15.16
C THR A 456 3.58 9.00 14.46
N THR A 457 4.32 9.15 13.37
CA THR A 457 4.52 10.46 12.72
C THR A 457 3.79 10.52 11.39
N ALA A 458 2.86 11.44 11.22
CA ALA A 458 2.08 11.60 9.99
C ALA A 458 2.70 12.66 9.07
N HIS A 459 3.39 12.22 8.02
CA HIS A 459 4.12 13.10 7.10
C HIS A 459 3.29 13.58 5.90
N ARG A 460 2.10 13.00 5.69
CA ARG A 460 1.34 13.22 4.46
C ARG A 460 0.19 14.22 4.58
N THR A 461 -0.54 14.21 5.68
CA THR A 461 -1.66 15.14 5.95
C THR A 461 -1.15 16.39 6.67
N THR A 462 -1.93 17.47 6.60
CA THR A 462 -1.71 18.66 7.45
C THR A 462 -2.34 18.49 8.82
N THR A 463 -1.83 19.24 9.80
CA THR A 463 -2.39 19.33 11.14
C THR A 463 -3.84 19.80 11.11
N GLU A 464 -4.17 20.76 10.26
CA GLU A 464 -5.50 21.37 10.17
C GLU A 464 -6.55 20.38 9.65
N ILE A 465 -6.23 19.62 8.58
CA ILE A 465 -7.12 18.59 8.02
C ILE A 465 -7.34 17.47 9.04
N LEU A 466 -6.26 16.98 9.66
CA LEU A 466 -6.36 15.89 10.62
C LEU A 466 -7.16 16.28 11.86
N THR A 467 -6.93 17.49 12.38
CA THR A 467 -7.67 18.00 13.55
C THR A 467 -9.16 18.06 13.23
N PHE A 468 -9.52 18.65 12.10
CA PHE A 468 -10.91 18.75 11.64
C PHE A 468 -11.58 17.38 11.47
N ALA A 469 -10.90 16.42 10.84
CA ALA A 469 -11.45 15.07 10.67
C ALA A 469 -11.58 14.31 12.00
N THR A 470 -10.60 14.46 12.91
CA THR A 470 -10.55 13.72 14.18
C THR A 470 -11.65 14.15 15.15
N GLU A 471 -12.15 15.39 15.05
CA GLU A 471 -13.30 15.84 15.84
C GLU A 471 -14.55 14.96 15.61
N LEU A 472 -14.75 14.43 14.40
CA LEU A 472 -15.92 13.62 14.03
C LEU A 472 -15.96 12.23 14.68
N VAL A 473 -14.81 11.71 15.06
CA VAL A 473 -14.61 10.32 15.50
C VAL A 473 -13.98 10.26 16.90
N SER A 474 -13.95 11.39 17.61
CA SER A 474 -13.36 11.49 18.94
C SER A 474 -14.25 10.84 20.00
N GLY A 475 -13.62 10.11 20.92
CA GLY A 475 -14.28 9.51 22.08
C GLY A 475 -14.80 8.08 21.88
N GLU A 476 -14.74 7.56 20.66
CA GLU A 476 -15.20 6.19 20.39
C GLU A 476 -14.07 5.17 20.54
N PRO A 477 -14.31 4.06 21.27
CA PRO A 477 -13.36 2.95 21.28
C PRO A 477 -13.33 2.28 19.90
N VAL A 478 -12.13 1.95 19.45
CA VAL A 478 -11.85 1.22 18.22
C VAL A 478 -11.30 -0.16 18.58
N VAL A 479 -11.73 -1.17 17.84
CA VAL A 479 -11.12 -2.49 17.87
C VAL A 479 -9.90 -2.44 16.95
N GLY A 480 -8.71 -2.48 17.54
CA GLY A 480 -7.44 -2.52 16.85
C GLY A 480 -7.28 -3.75 15.96
N LEU A 481 -6.39 -3.64 14.98
CA LEU A 481 -6.06 -4.76 14.08
C LEU A 481 -5.37 -5.92 14.79
N ASP A 482 -4.83 -5.70 15.99
CA ASP A 482 -4.28 -6.73 16.88
C ASP A 482 -5.34 -7.33 17.82
N GLY A 483 -6.60 -6.90 17.72
CA GLY A 483 -7.71 -7.30 18.59
C GLY A 483 -7.82 -6.51 19.90
N SER A 484 -6.93 -5.55 20.15
CA SER A 484 -7.04 -4.67 21.32
C SER A 484 -8.25 -3.74 21.20
N VAL A 485 -8.86 -3.34 22.33
CA VAL A 485 -9.94 -2.34 22.33
C VAL A 485 -9.44 -1.11 23.08
N GLY A 486 -9.45 0.03 22.40
CA GLY A 486 -8.89 1.25 22.97
C GLY A 486 -9.24 2.50 22.16
N PRO A 487 -8.69 3.67 22.53
CA PRO A 487 -8.83 4.85 21.72
C PRO A 487 -8.17 4.63 20.35
N ALA A 488 -8.71 5.28 19.32
CA ALA A 488 -8.11 5.26 17.99
C ALA A 488 -6.65 5.78 18.02
N ASP A 489 -5.82 5.25 17.12
CA ASP A 489 -4.44 5.72 16.97
C ASP A 489 -4.45 7.20 16.55
N ARG A 490 -3.71 8.02 17.31
CA ARG A 490 -3.42 9.41 16.94
C ARG A 490 -1.94 9.55 16.65
N PRO A 491 -1.55 10.28 15.60
CA PRO A 491 -0.15 10.54 15.38
C PRO A 491 0.39 11.38 16.54
N GLY A 492 1.57 11.02 17.03
CA GLY A 492 2.30 11.80 18.03
C GLY A 492 2.89 13.09 17.45
N SER A 493 3.07 13.17 16.14
CA SER A 493 3.57 14.36 15.44
C SER A 493 3.03 14.47 14.02
N VAL A 494 2.73 15.70 13.60
CA VAL A 494 2.28 16.06 12.25
C VAL A 494 3.07 17.30 11.81
N PRO A 495 4.21 17.15 11.12
CA PRO A 495 5.08 18.29 10.80
C PRO A 495 4.52 19.24 9.75
N ARG A 496 3.50 18.81 8.97
CA ARG A 496 2.93 19.61 7.88
C ARG A 496 1.80 20.49 8.40
N HIS A 497 1.79 21.72 7.90
CA HIS A 497 0.72 22.70 8.06
C HIS A 497 0.19 23.14 6.70
N GLY A 498 -1.06 23.57 6.67
CA GLY A 498 -1.68 24.08 5.45
C GLY A 498 -2.91 24.93 5.75
N PRO A 499 -3.70 25.25 4.70
CA PRO A 499 -4.93 25.99 4.88
C PRO A 499 -5.92 25.20 5.75
N LYS A 500 -6.74 25.92 6.52
CA LYS A 500 -7.84 25.29 7.25
C LYS A 500 -8.87 24.69 6.28
N PRO A 501 -9.44 23.51 6.59
CA PRO A 501 -10.57 22.98 5.85
C PRO A 501 -11.71 23.97 5.73
N LEU A 502 -12.36 24.00 4.58
CA LEU A 502 -13.53 24.85 4.33
C LEU A 502 -14.81 24.04 4.47
N TYR A 503 -15.62 24.36 5.48
CA TYR A 503 -16.99 23.86 5.58
C TYR A 503 -17.97 24.92 5.08
N VAL A 504 -18.79 24.59 4.08
CA VAL A 504 -19.72 25.51 3.43
C VAL A 504 -21.15 24.98 3.56
N ARG A 505 -22.02 25.76 4.20
CA ARG A 505 -23.47 25.50 4.19
C ARG A 505 -24.07 26.03 2.91
N CYS A 506 -24.75 25.16 2.16
CA CYS A 506 -25.41 25.48 0.91
C CYS A 506 -26.93 25.48 1.12
N GLY A 507 -27.63 26.45 0.53
CA GLY A 507 -29.10 26.54 0.69
C GLY A 507 -29.87 25.59 -0.23
N THR A 508 -29.29 25.19 -1.36
CA THR A 508 -29.91 24.29 -2.35
C THR A 508 -28.84 23.41 -3.02
N ASP A 509 -29.28 22.33 -3.65
CA ASP A 509 -28.44 21.45 -4.46
C ASP A 509 -27.77 22.20 -5.63
N ASP A 510 -28.44 23.19 -6.23
CA ASP A 510 -27.88 24.02 -7.31
C ASP A 510 -26.79 24.98 -6.81
N ASP A 511 -26.96 25.57 -5.62
CA ASP A 511 -25.91 26.38 -4.98
C ASP A 511 -24.67 25.53 -4.69
N ARG A 512 -24.90 24.31 -4.19
CA ARG A 512 -23.86 23.32 -3.93
C ARG A 512 -23.08 22.94 -5.18
N ALA A 513 -23.77 22.64 -6.27
CA ALA A 513 -23.16 22.34 -7.57
C ALA A 513 -22.31 23.51 -8.10
N ARG A 514 -22.85 24.74 -8.07
CA ARG A 514 -22.09 25.94 -8.48
C ARG A 514 -20.85 26.16 -7.62
N ARG A 515 -20.95 25.98 -6.30
CA ARG A 515 -19.82 26.16 -5.38
C ARG A 515 -18.76 25.08 -5.54
N LEU A 516 -19.15 23.83 -5.82
CA LEU A 516 -18.23 22.76 -6.18
C LEU A 516 -17.41 23.15 -7.41
N VAL A 517 -18.07 23.56 -8.50
CA VAL A 517 -17.39 23.98 -9.74
C VAL A 517 -16.46 25.16 -9.48
N ALA A 518 -16.90 26.17 -8.73
CA ALA A 518 -16.07 27.31 -8.38
C ALA A 518 -14.84 26.89 -7.57
N ARG A 519 -14.99 25.98 -6.62
CA ARG A 519 -13.89 25.46 -5.81
C ARG A 519 -12.88 24.69 -6.65
N VAL A 520 -13.34 23.82 -7.56
CA VAL A 520 -12.44 23.10 -8.46
C VAL A 520 -11.65 24.06 -9.34
N LYS A 521 -12.30 25.08 -9.91
CA LYS A 521 -11.62 26.11 -10.73
C LYS A 521 -10.60 26.93 -9.93
N ASP A 522 -10.88 27.22 -8.67
CA ASP A 522 -9.97 27.94 -7.77
C ASP A 522 -8.72 27.11 -7.43
N VAL A 523 -8.87 25.83 -7.09
CA VAL A 523 -7.71 25.02 -6.67
C VAL A 523 -6.77 24.67 -7.82
N VAL A 524 -7.27 24.50 -9.05
CA VAL A 524 -6.40 24.22 -10.22
C VAL A 524 -5.62 25.44 -10.69
N GLN A 525 -5.90 26.63 -10.15
CA GLN A 525 -5.06 27.82 -10.35
C GLN A 525 -3.86 27.85 -9.38
N GLN A 526 -3.82 26.96 -8.39
CA GLN A 526 -2.70 26.87 -7.45
C GLN A 526 -1.49 26.21 -8.13
N VAL A 527 -0.29 26.68 -7.79
CA VAL A 527 0.96 26.18 -8.37
C VAL A 527 1.08 24.68 -8.14
N GLY A 528 1.26 23.92 -9.22
CA GLY A 528 1.44 22.47 -9.18
C GLY A 528 0.18 21.68 -8.80
N THR A 529 -1.02 22.22 -9.02
CA THR A 529 -2.28 21.48 -8.86
C THR A 529 -3.01 21.40 -10.20
N GLY A 530 -3.06 20.22 -10.81
CA GLY A 530 -3.87 19.93 -11.98
C GLY A 530 -5.27 19.43 -11.62
N TYR A 531 -6.11 19.15 -12.62
CA TYR A 531 -7.38 18.46 -12.42
C TYR A 531 -7.16 17.05 -11.85
N GLY A 532 -6.11 16.35 -12.29
CA GLY A 532 -5.74 15.01 -11.81
C GLY A 532 -5.43 14.95 -10.31
N ASP A 533 -5.11 16.09 -9.69
CA ASP A 533 -4.82 16.21 -8.26
C ASP A 533 -6.07 16.44 -7.39
N VAL A 534 -7.26 16.58 -8.01
CA VAL A 534 -8.53 16.86 -7.34
C VAL A 534 -9.40 15.60 -7.28
N GLY A 535 -9.74 15.20 -6.05
CA GLY A 535 -10.71 14.13 -5.77
C GLY A 535 -12.05 14.72 -5.31
N VAL A 536 -13.14 14.37 -6.00
CA VAL A 536 -14.51 14.69 -5.55
C VAL A 536 -15.13 13.42 -4.99
N LEU A 537 -15.23 13.37 -3.65
CA LEU A 537 -15.60 12.17 -2.92
C LEU A 537 -17.02 12.32 -2.40
N CYS A 538 -17.91 11.49 -2.94
CA CYS A 538 -19.34 11.51 -2.61
C CYS A 538 -19.69 10.34 -1.68
N LEU A 539 -20.65 10.54 -0.79
CA LEU A 539 -21.16 9.48 0.09
C LEU A 539 -22.23 8.64 -0.60
N THR A 540 -22.92 9.22 -1.58
CA THR A 540 -24.02 8.56 -2.29
C THR A 540 -23.78 8.54 -3.80
N MET A 541 -24.34 7.53 -4.48
CA MET A 541 -24.34 7.47 -5.95
C MET A 541 -25.07 8.66 -6.56
N LYS A 542 -26.19 9.07 -5.96
CA LYS A 542 -26.93 10.27 -6.40
C LYS A 542 -26.09 11.55 -6.28
N GLY A 543 -25.37 11.72 -5.17
CA GLY A 543 -24.45 12.85 -4.98
C GLY A 543 -23.34 12.86 -6.02
N MET A 544 -22.81 11.68 -6.36
CA MET A 544 -21.84 11.49 -7.43
C MET A 544 -22.39 11.93 -8.79
N ASP A 545 -23.59 11.48 -9.18
CA ASP A 545 -24.21 11.84 -10.47
C ASP A 545 -24.41 13.36 -10.59
N VAL A 546 -24.83 14.02 -9.50
CA VAL A 546 -24.99 15.48 -9.45
C VAL A 546 -23.64 16.19 -9.61
N ALA A 547 -22.60 15.72 -8.91
CA ALA A 547 -21.26 16.29 -9.00
C ALA A 547 -20.67 16.15 -10.42
N VAL A 548 -20.81 14.96 -11.03
CA VAL A 548 -20.38 14.69 -12.40
C VAL A 548 -21.10 15.60 -13.39
N GLY A 549 -22.43 15.71 -13.29
CA GLY A 549 -23.22 16.58 -14.15
C GLY A 549 -22.83 18.05 -14.03
N ALA A 550 -22.57 18.54 -12.81
CA ALA A 550 -22.14 19.91 -12.56
C ALA A 550 -20.78 20.23 -13.18
N LEU A 551 -19.80 19.33 -13.03
CA LEU A 551 -18.45 19.51 -13.55
C LEU A 551 -18.41 19.44 -15.08
N ASN A 552 -19.05 18.42 -15.67
CA ASN A 552 -19.15 18.28 -17.12
C ASN A 552 -19.89 19.47 -17.75
N GLY A 553 -20.98 19.94 -17.13
CA GLY A 553 -21.71 21.13 -17.57
C GLY A 553 -20.88 22.42 -17.54
N ALA A 554 -19.81 22.46 -16.73
CA ALA A 554 -18.87 23.56 -16.64
C ALA A 554 -17.62 23.39 -17.54
N GLY A 555 -17.57 22.32 -18.35
CA GLY A 555 -16.44 21.99 -19.23
C GLY A 555 -15.22 21.44 -18.50
N ILE A 556 -15.37 20.94 -17.28
CA ILE A 556 -14.27 20.35 -16.49
C ILE A 556 -14.20 18.86 -16.81
N PRO A 557 -13.03 18.32 -17.24
CA PRO A 557 -12.89 16.91 -17.52
C PRO A 557 -13.02 16.07 -16.24
N VAL A 558 -13.78 14.99 -16.31
CA VAL A 558 -14.05 14.08 -15.19
C VAL A 558 -13.72 12.65 -15.59
N VAL A 559 -13.11 11.91 -14.66
CA VAL A 559 -12.94 10.45 -14.73
C VAL A 559 -13.55 9.85 -13.48
N LEU A 560 -14.35 8.79 -13.63
CA LEU A 560 -14.90 8.07 -12.49
C LEU A 560 -13.82 7.16 -11.90
N LEU A 561 -13.80 7.01 -10.57
CA LEU A 561 -12.86 6.10 -9.91
C LEU A 561 -13.07 4.63 -10.30
N ASP A 562 -14.22 4.27 -10.87
CA ASP A 562 -14.55 2.91 -11.31
C ASP A 562 -14.02 2.59 -12.71
N ASP A 563 -13.63 3.61 -13.48
CA ASP A 563 -13.14 3.44 -14.84
C ASP A 563 -11.63 3.11 -14.81
N ASP A 564 -11.24 2.03 -15.48
CA ASP A 564 -9.83 1.63 -15.66
C ASP A 564 -9.09 2.60 -16.62
N ASP A 565 -9.80 3.60 -17.16
CA ASP A 565 -9.31 4.57 -18.12
C ASP A 565 -8.48 5.66 -17.43
N ARG A 566 -7.26 5.30 -17.03
CA ARG A 566 -6.19 6.26 -16.72
C ARG A 566 -5.65 6.97 -17.97
N ALA A 567 -6.25 6.74 -19.14
CA ALA A 567 -5.88 7.35 -20.41
C ALA A 567 -6.06 8.88 -20.44
N VAL A 568 -6.79 9.47 -19.48
CA VAL A 568 -6.92 10.93 -19.32
C VAL A 568 -6.11 11.38 -18.10
N PRO A 569 -4.88 11.91 -18.27
CA PRO A 569 -3.97 12.19 -17.16
C PRO A 569 -4.43 13.36 -16.28
N ASP A 570 -5.16 14.33 -16.84
CA ASP A 570 -5.53 15.57 -16.17
C ASP A 570 -7.04 15.79 -16.16
N ALA A 571 -7.73 14.99 -15.34
CA ALA A 571 -9.17 15.06 -15.12
C ALA A 571 -9.51 14.92 -13.63
N VAL A 572 -10.59 15.57 -13.20
CA VAL A 572 -11.08 15.48 -11.83
C VAL A 572 -11.57 14.07 -11.58
N ARG A 573 -11.07 13.46 -10.50
CA ARG A 573 -11.42 12.08 -10.14
C ARG A 573 -12.64 12.09 -9.24
N VAL A 574 -13.73 11.50 -9.70
CA VAL A 574 -15.01 11.51 -8.99
C VAL A 574 -15.42 10.10 -8.60
N GLY A 575 -15.84 9.88 -7.37
CA GLY A 575 -16.31 8.56 -6.95
C GLY A 575 -16.85 8.53 -5.52
N THR A 576 -17.31 7.36 -5.11
CA THR A 576 -17.76 7.17 -3.73
C THR A 576 -16.58 7.07 -2.77
N VAL A 577 -16.77 7.44 -1.50
CA VAL A 577 -15.72 7.34 -0.47
C VAL A 577 -15.12 5.93 -0.40
N ARG A 578 -15.97 4.90 -0.44
CA ARG A 578 -15.53 3.50 -0.41
C ARG A 578 -14.60 3.11 -1.56
N ARG A 579 -14.76 3.72 -2.74
CA ARG A 579 -13.89 3.50 -3.91
C ARG A 579 -12.59 4.30 -3.85
N ALA A 580 -12.62 5.42 -3.13
CA ALA A 580 -11.46 6.24 -2.87
C ALA A 580 -10.64 5.77 -1.67
N ALA A 581 -11.09 4.75 -0.95
CA ALA A 581 -10.35 4.15 0.16
C ALA A 581 -8.96 3.72 -0.35
N GLY A 582 -7.92 4.19 0.33
CA GLY A 582 -6.53 3.89 -0.06
C GLY A 582 -5.97 4.71 -1.23
N LEU A 583 -6.78 5.56 -1.89
CA LEU A 583 -6.30 6.59 -2.81
C LEU A 583 -6.02 7.89 -2.05
N GLU A 584 -5.36 8.86 -2.70
CA GLU A 584 -5.05 10.16 -2.10
C GLU A 584 -5.04 11.26 -3.16
N PHE A 585 -5.36 12.48 -2.73
CA PHE A 585 -5.50 13.64 -3.61
C PHE A 585 -4.89 14.87 -2.95
N ARG A 586 -4.32 15.80 -3.74
CA ARG A 586 -3.87 17.09 -3.18
C ARG A 586 -5.05 17.86 -2.62
N GLN A 587 -6.16 17.84 -3.35
CA GLN A 587 -7.39 18.54 -3.01
C GLN A 587 -8.55 17.55 -2.96
N VAL A 588 -9.33 17.59 -1.88
CA VAL A 588 -10.58 16.82 -1.79
C VAL A 588 -11.76 17.76 -1.64
N ALA A 589 -12.81 17.50 -2.42
CA ALA A 589 -14.11 18.14 -2.30
C ALA A 589 -15.17 17.09 -1.96
N MET A 590 -15.93 17.32 -0.90
CA MET A 590 -17.04 16.47 -0.46
C MET A 590 -18.36 17.22 -0.63
N PRO A 591 -19.13 16.97 -1.72
CA PRO A 591 -20.26 17.80 -2.07
C PRO A 591 -21.59 17.33 -1.48
N ASP A 592 -21.69 16.20 -0.77
CA ASP A 592 -22.97 15.62 -0.33
C ASP A 592 -23.00 15.23 1.15
N VAL A 593 -22.45 16.08 2.01
CA VAL A 593 -22.55 15.92 3.47
C VAL A 593 -23.86 16.55 3.96
N ALA A 594 -24.61 15.88 4.82
CA ALA A 594 -25.80 16.49 5.44
C ALA A 594 -25.42 17.17 6.76
N THR A 595 -25.88 18.41 6.97
CA THR A 595 -25.58 19.16 8.20
C THR A 595 -26.17 18.48 9.43
N SER A 596 -27.32 17.81 9.27
CA SER A 596 -28.00 17.11 10.37
C SER A 596 -27.17 16.03 11.02
N TRP A 597 -26.24 15.40 10.29
CA TRP A 597 -25.40 14.33 10.80
C TRP A 597 -24.45 14.75 11.92
N PHE A 598 -24.17 16.05 12.05
CA PHE A 598 -23.32 16.59 13.12
C PHE A 598 -24.13 17.11 14.32
N THR A 599 -25.43 17.32 14.15
CA THR A 599 -26.27 18.01 15.15
C THR A 599 -27.31 17.11 15.80
N GLU A 600 -27.69 16.01 15.15
CA GLU A 600 -28.68 15.09 15.69
C GLU A 600 -28.06 14.20 16.78
N PRO A 601 -28.63 14.18 18.01
CA PRO A 601 -28.17 13.29 19.06
C PRO A 601 -28.44 11.83 18.68
N VAL A 602 -27.46 10.97 18.93
CA VAL A 602 -27.53 9.53 18.65
C VAL A 602 -28.18 8.83 19.85
N ASP A 603 -29.47 9.08 20.08
CA ASP A 603 -30.26 8.42 21.14
C ASP A 603 -30.87 7.08 20.68
N GLY A 604 -30.30 6.48 19.63
CA GLY A 604 -30.79 5.30 18.96
C GLY A 604 -30.38 3.97 19.60
N ASN A 605 -31.01 2.88 19.15
CA ASN A 605 -30.63 1.52 19.53
C ASN A 605 -29.23 1.14 18.99
N GLY A 606 -28.68 -0.01 19.39
CA GLY A 606 -27.32 -0.42 19.00
C GLY A 606 -27.05 -0.41 17.49
N ALA A 607 -28.04 -0.72 16.64
CA ALA A 607 -27.85 -0.70 15.18
C ALA A 607 -27.77 0.74 14.63
N GLU A 608 -28.57 1.66 15.16
CA GLU A 608 -28.53 3.09 14.76
C GLU A 608 -27.21 3.74 15.19
N GLN A 609 -26.73 3.41 16.40
CA GLN A 609 -25.41 3.81 16.85
C GLN A 609 -24.32 3.28 15.90
N GLU A 610 -24.38 2.00 15.53
CA GLU A 610 -23.41 1.40 14.61
C GLU A 610 -23.41 2.08 13.23
N HIS A 611 -24.58 2.37 12.66
CA HIS A 611 -24.69 3.11 11.40
C HIS A 611 -24.12 4.52 11.51
N HIS A 612 -24.39 5.23 12.60
CA HIS A 612 -23.80 6.54 12.85
C HIS A 612 -22.27 6.46 12.91
N ARG A 613 -21.72 5.48 13.64
CA ARG A 613 -20.27 5.25 13.73
C ARG A 613 -19.63 4.99 12.37
N LEU A 614 -20.22 4.10 11.58
CA LEU A 614 -19.72 3.81 10.22
C LEU A 614 -19.76 5.05 9.33
N ARG A 615 -20.83 5.86 9.43
CA ARG A 615 -20.93 7.13 8.69
C ARG A 615 -19.85 8.13 9.12
N MET A 616 -19.60 8.29 10.41
CA MET A 616 -18.54 9.18 10.90
C MET A 616 -17.14 8.72 10.47
N ARG A 617 -16.91 7.39 10.46
CA ARG A 617 -15.67 6.81 9.90
C ARG A 617 -15.56 7.03 8.39
N GLU A 618 -16.66 6.92 7.65
CA GLU A 618 -16.67 7.21 6.22
C GLU A 618 -16.31 8.67 5.93
N LEU A 619 -16.89 9.61 6.68
CA LEU A 619 -16.49 11.02 6.63
C LEU A 619 -15.01 11.22 6.98
N TYR A 620 -14.54 10.62 8.07
CA TYR A 620 -13.13 10.68 8.48
C TYR A 620 -12.19 10.17 7.37
N VAL A 621 -12.50 9.02 6.78
CA VAL A 621 -11.70 8.45 5.69
C VAL A 621 -11.68 9.38 4.49
N ALA A 622 -12.84 9.90 4.07
CA ALA A 622 -12.96 10.82 2.95
C ALA A 622 -12.14 12.11 3.16
N MET A 623 -12.29 12.74 4.33
CA MET A 623 -11.57 13.96 4.67
C MET A 623 -10.06 13.75 4.70
N THR A 624 -9.61 12.61 5.24
CA THR A 624 -8.19 12.28 5.37
C THR A 624 -7.55 11.75 4.07
N ARG A 625 -8.32 11.68 2.97
CA ARG A 625 -7.75 11.53 1.61
C ARG A 625 -7.12 12.81 1.08
N ALA A 626 -7.40 13.95 1.72
CA ALA A 626 -6.85 15.25 1.36
C ALA A 626 -5.43 15.42 1.88
N ARG A 627 -4.50 15.77 0.98
CA ARG A 627 -3.11 16.08 1.35
C ARG A 627 -2.93 17.54 1.74
N ASP A 628 -3.45 18.46 0.92
CA ASP A 628 -3.13 19.89 1.00
C ASP A 628 -4.37 20.76 1.27
N GLY A 629 -5.54 20.38 0.74
CA GLY A 629 -6.77 21.14 0.94
C GLY A 629 -8.03 20.29 0.96
N LEU A 630 -8.95 20.66 1.86
CA LEU A 630 -10.23 19.99 2.07
C LEU A 630 -11.37 21.00 1.97
N TRP A 631 -12.37 20.67 1.16
CA TRP A 631 -13.63 21.39 1.05
C TRP A 631 -14.80 20.44 1.30
N VAL A 632 -15.72 20.85 2.17
CA VAL A 632 -16.88 20.07 2.56
C VAL A 632 -18.12 20.95 2.41
N ALA A 633 -19.12 20.48 1.68
CA ALA A 633 -20.41 21.15 1.59
C ALA A 633 -21.50 20.39 2.34
N GLY A 634 -22.16 21.12 3.23
CA GLY A 634 -23.36 20.72 3.95
C GLY A 634 -24.62 21.30 3.31
N VAL A 635 -25.71 20.53 3.22
CA VAL A 635 -27.09 21.07 3.10
C VAL A 635 -27.84 20.87 4.41
#